data_AF-A0A7Y6XBL8-F1
#
_entry.id   AF-A0A7Y6XBL8-F1
#
_cell.length_a   1.000
_cell.length_b   1.000
_cell.length_c   1.000
_cell.angle_alpha   90.00
_cell.angle_beta   90.00
_cell.angle_gamma   90.00
#
_symmetry.space_group_name_H-M   'P 1'
#
loop_
_entity.id
_entity.type
_entity.pdbx_description
1 polymer ?
#
loop_
_entity_poly.entity_id
_entity_poly.type
_entity_poly.pdbx_seq_one_letter_code
_entity_poly.pdbx_strand_id
1 'polypeptide(L)'
;MRGKWKPGWREAGVVAVLALLPHCGGSTSSQGAEPLVRHGDSAAGGGTFVAVADAQVDSSRPSMNLGAEEQLCVDRSPTEYRAFLRFQVKGVQGRVKRATLRLFVTNGSEDGPVVHRVDARWKEDEVTYDRQPAPLGPPLADAGALRAGSWTELDVTQAVTGNGDLNLGLYSTGVDGSDFSSREDSNPALHPRLVVELETASPRPQAPAPDWVLHRGGHGDEQVRVMATAENGLDFLVAGAFTGSGDFGGEVFLGERGLVVARYGADGTHQWSRAYAVGEQVGATGLAVADSGEAWLVGTYQGAPDLGTGALPRIDETPGTAGFFLLKLSPDGEPLWSKGFRAEHTPSASGVSRTAMVRAQAVVIDPQGSLVVTGHFQGEMGLGRGRLFADPGNRTRDATVTALFLAKFHANGAHAWSLAFPGGDSGTRVEALATDGSGFIYVGGDTDSSLLGATAPRTPFLGKLSANGTPQWFRALNGARGSVRALAPLAQGDVAFAGDVSGTFSFGGEEHDASEDVLLGTLHSTAAEGWVRVLGERGAARAHTLGLSSAGELFIGGWTRDERLDLGGGALGKSSVPRGDVLHFLARYDASGAHLDSRALGITGPGNVALQVTPGGQARVCIPFEASVAPEDTTYTSRGEGDLLFLQLTSEPRR
;
A
#
# COMPACT_ATOMS: atom_id res chain seq x y z
N MET A 1 -12.20 67.89 12.83
CA MET A 1 -11.11 66.90 12.65
C MET A 1 -10.92 66.70 11.14
N ARG A 2 -9.93 67.40 10.55
CA ARG A 2 -8.74 66.82 9.86
C ARG A 2 -9.10 65.61 8.96
N GLY A 3 -8.96 65.56 7.64
CA GLY A 3 -8.43 66.44 6.59
C GLY A 3 -8.28 65.61 5.29
N LYS A 4 -8.71 66.17 4.14
CA LYS A 4 -8.12 66.18 2.77
C LYS A 4 -7.06 65.10 2.41
N TRP A 5 -6.93 64.47 1.22
CA TRP A 5 -7.23 64.80 -0.18
C TRP A 5 -6.78 63.61 -1.11
N LYS A 6 -7.40 63.44 -2.29
CA LYS A 6 -6.79 62.88 -3.55
C LYS A 6 -5.85 63.96 -4.15
N PRO A 7 -4.85 63.72 -5.05
CA PRO A 7 -4.95 63.08 -6.39
C PRO A 7 -3.62 62.35 -6.81
N GLY A 8 -3.33 61.83 -8.02
CA GLY A 8 -3.92 62.02 -9.34
C GLY A 8 -3.31 61.09 -10.40
N TRP A 9 -3.95 61.14 -11.58
CA TRP A 9 -3.48 60.61 -12.85
C TRP A 9 -2.66 61.68 -13.60
N ARG A 10 -1.72 61.24 -14.46
CA ARG A 10 -1.28 61.95 -15.67
C ARG A 10 -0.96 60.97 -16.81
N GLU A 11 -1.63 61.19 -17.94
CA GLU A 11 -1.31 60.77 -19.31
C GLU A 11 -0.03 61.50 -19.81
N ALA A 12 0.60 61.33 -20.98
CA ALA A 12 0.21 60.86 -22.32
C ALA A 12 1.48 60.65 -23.19
N GLY A 13 1.36 59.99 -24.34
CA GLY A 13 2.36 60.03 -25.41
C GLY A 13 2.12 59.06 -26.58
N VAL A 14 1.29 59.46 -27.54
CA VAL A 14 1.04 58.81 -28.84
C VAL A 14 2.04 59.35 -29.88
N VAL A 15 2.43 58.54 -30.89
CA VAL A 15 2.35 58.81 -32.35
C VAL A 15 3.22 57.80 -33.12
N ALA A 16 2.58 57.06 -34.02
CA ALA A 16 3.21 56.34 -35.12
C ALA A 16 3.28 57.24 -36.36
N VAL A 17 4.39 57.23 -37.10
CA VAL A 17 4.44 57.69 -38.50
C VAL A 17 5.25 56.68 -39.32
N LEU A 18 4.65 56.40 -40.48
CA LEU A 18 4.96 55.42 -41.51
C LEU A 18 6.02 55.93 -42.50
N ALA A 19 6.68 54.96 -43.17
CA ALA A 19 7.09 54.98 -44.59
C ALA A 19 8.53 55.47 -44.96
N LEU A 20 9.37 54.56 -45.48
CA LEU A 20 9.69 54.37 -46.93
C LEU A 20 10.98 53.52 -47.15
N LEU A 21 10.86 52.49 -48.00
CA LEU A 21 11.91 51.67 -48.64
C LEU A 21 12.75 52.51 -49.66
N PRO A 22 13.99 52.15 -50.09
CA PRO A 22 14.31 50.97 -50.94
C PRO A 22 15.65 50.23 -50.61
N HIS A 23 15.66 48.89 -50.62
CA HIS A 23 16.22 48.03 -51.68
C HIS A 23 17.64 48.34 -52.17
N CYS A 24 18.60 47.45 -51.89
CA CYS A 24 19.22 46.54 -52.87
C CYS A 24 20.48 45.83 -52.33
N GLY A 25 20.49 44.49 -52.43
CA GLY A 25 21.67 43.74 -52.90
C GLY A 25 22.61 43.10 -51.86
N GLY A 26 22.64 41.75 -51.87
CA GLY A 26 23.92 41.02 -51.85
C GLY A 26 24.37 40.40 -50.52
N SER A 27 23.97 39.14 -50.33
CA SER A 27 24.56 38.05 -49.51
C SER A 27 25.91 38.28 -48.80
N THR A 28 25.99 37.99 -47.48
CA THR A 28 26.58 36.76 -46.89
C THR A 28 26.47 36.74 -45.34
N SER A 29 26.11 35.57 -44.79
CA SER A 29 26.36 35.04 -43.43
C SER A 29 25.63 35.54 -42.15
N SER A 30 25.24 34.53 -41.35
CA SER A 30 25.13 34.46 -39.88
C SER A 30 23.77 34.65 -39.16
N GLN A 31 23.50 33.63 -38.32
CA GLN A 31 22.74 33.56 -37.06
C GLN A 31 21.22 33.82 -37.00
N GLY A 32 20.51 32.75 -36.59
CA GLY A 32 20.02 32.66 -35.21
C GLY A 32 18.57 33.12 -34.95
N ALA A 33 17.63 32.18 -35.07
CA ALA A 33 16.38 32.22 -34.30
C ALA A 33 16.04 30.80 -33.82
N GLU A 34 16.01 30.63 -32.50
CA GLU A 34 15.71 29.39 -31.78
C GLU A 34 14.30 28.87 -32.09
N PRO A 35 14.11 27.54 -32.15
CA PRO A 35 12.81 26.93 -31.92
C PRO A 35 12.64 26.55 -30.45
N LEU A 36 11.55 27.03 -29.86
CA LEU A 36 10.99 26.56 -28.59
C LEU A 36 10.82 25.04 -28.60
N VAL A 37 11.63 24.33 -27.81
CA VAL A 37 11.39 22.92 -27.48
C VAL A 37 10.51 22.87 -26.22
N ARG A 38 9.30 22.35 -26.39
CA ARG A 38 8.46 21.89 -25.28
C ARG A 38 9.14 20.68 -24.64
N HIS A 39 9.52 20.78 -23.37
CA HIS A 39 9.79 19.58 -22.57
C HIS A 39 8.48 19.03 -22.02
N GLY A 40 7.81 18.23 -22.84
CA GLY A 40 6.83 17.25 -22.38
C GLY A 40 7.42 15.87 -22.63
N ASP A 41 7.98 15.27 -21.57
CA ASP A 41 7.91 13.83 -21.26
C ASP A 41 8.73 13.59 -19.98
N SER A 42 8.01 13.28 -18.90
CA SER A 42 8.59 12.80 -17.66
C SER A 42 8.84 11.31 -17.81
N ALA A 43 10.10 10.94 -18.06
CA ALA A 43 10.58 9.57 -17.96
C ALA A 43 11.48 9.47 -16.73
N ALA A 44 11.18 8.54 -15.84
CA ALA A 44 12.05 8.13 -14.75
C ALA A 44 13.38 7.63 -15.34
N GLY A 45 14.46 8.37 -15.12
CA GLY A 45 15.79 8.03 -15.62
C GLY A 45 16.84 8.82 -14.85
N GLY A 46 18.01 8.21 -14.65
CA GLY A 46 19.15 8.90 -14.05
C GLY A 46 19.53 10.19 -14.81
N GLY A 47 20.30 11.06 -14.17
CA GLY A 47 20.56 12.43 -14.62
C GLY A 47 22.03 12.73 -14.91
N THR A 48 22.26 13.73 -15.77
CA THR A 48 23.57 14.38 -15.91
C THR A 48 23.57 15.67 -15.10
N PHE A 49 24.51 15.81 -14.18
CA PHE A 49 24.68 16.98 -13.31
C PHE A 49 25.96 17.71 -13.73
N VAL A 50 25.88 19.02 -13.94
CA VAL A 50 27.07 19.86 -14.16
C VAL A 50 27.62 20.28 -12.79
N ALA A 51 28.93 20.49 -12.68
CA ALA A 51 29.53 21.01 -11.46
C ALA A 51 28.90 22.37 -11.10
N VAL A 52 28.53 22.53 -9.83
CA VAL A 52 28.01 23.81 -9.30
C VAL A 52 29.12 24.67 -8.70
N ALA A 53 30.25 24.05 -8.39
CA ALA A 53 31.47 24.70 -7.95
C ALA A 53 32.69 23.83 -8.29
N ASP A 54 33.79 24.46 -8.63
CA ASP A 54 35.10 23.88 -8.79
C ASP A 54 36.22 24.89 -8.49
N ALA A 55 37.37 24.38 -8.07
CA ALA A 55 38.52 25.23 -7.82
C ALA A 55 39.79 24.41 -7.86
N GLN A 56 40.88 25.05 -8.27
CA GLN A 56 42.22 24.51 -8.05
C GLN A 56 42.91 25.21 -6.87
N VAL A 57 43.94 24.58 -6.32
CA VAL A 57 44.83 25.16 -5.32
C VAL A 57 46.27 24.90 -5.71
N ASP A 58 47.15 25.85 -5.38
CA ASP A 58 48.55 25.88 -5.81
C ASP A 58 49.47 26.08 -4.60
N SER A 59 50.40 25.15 -4.37
CA SER A 59 51.31 25.19 -3.22
C SER A 59 52.31 26.35 -3.25
N SER A 60 52.60 26.92 -4.44
CA SER A 60 53.46 28.09 -4.58
C SER A 60 52.76 29.41 -4.26
N ARG A 61 51.42 29.43 -4.30
CA ARG A 61 50.56 30.58 -4.01
C ARG A 61 49.52 30.23 -2.93
N PRO A 62 49.94 29.88 -1.70
CA PRO A 62 49.13 29.10 -0.79
C PRO A 62 47.89 29.81 -0.21
N SER A 63 47.90 31.15 -0.22
CA SER A 63 46.81 32.01 0.23
C SER A 63 45.92 32.52 -0.92
N MET A 64 46.22 32.16 -2.16
CA MET A 64 45.47 32.65 -3.32
C MET A 64 44.29 31.72 -3.63
N ASN A 65 43.13 32.31 -3.90
CA ASN A 65 41.97 31.61 -4.40
C ASN A 65 42.06 31.52 -5.94
N LEU A 66 41.81 30.34 -6.48
CA LEU A 66 41.88 30.03 -7.92
C LEU A 66 40.57 29.37 -8.39
N GLY A 67 39.44 29.73 -7.77
CA GLY A 67 38.11 29.20 -8.13
C GLY A 67 37.47 29.87 -9.34
N ALA A 68 38.21 30.71 -10.08
CA ALA A 68 37.73 31.41 -11.28
C ALA A 68 38.60 31.12 -12.52
N GLU A 69 39.46 30.12 -12.44
CA GLU A 69 40.36 29.73 -13.53
C GLU A 69 39.63 28.84 -14.52
N GLU A 70 39.88 29.00 -15.82
CA GLU A 70 39.26 28.19 -16.88
C GLU A 70 39.78 26.74 -16.95
N GLN A 71 40.78 26.41 -16.12
CA GLN A 71 41.39 25.10 -16.04
C GLN A 71 41.57 24.65 -14.60
N LEU A 72 41.45 23.33 -14.39
CA LEU A 72 41.74 22.64 -13.15
C LEU A 72 43.05 21.86 -13.31
N CYS A 73 44.15 22.37 -12.74
CA CYS A 73 45.43 21.67 -12.73
C CYS A 73 45.52 20.68 -11.56
N VAL A 74 46.14 19.53 -11.80
CA VAL A 74 46.43 18.53 -10.78
C VAL A 74 47.83 17.97 -11.01
N ASP A 75 48.74 18.28 -10.09
CA ASP A 75 50.17 17.97 -10.21
C ASP A 75 50.79 17.82 -8.81
N ARG A 76 51.91 17.10 -8.71
CA ARG A 76 52.68 16.91 -7.50
C ARG A 76 54.07 17.53 -7.56
N SER A 77 54.60 17.84 -8.76
CA SER A 77 55.98 18.32 -8.92
C SER A 77 56.20 19.08 -10.24
N PRO A 78 56.95 20.21 -10.25
CA PRO A 78 57.66 20.80 -9.11
C PRO A 78 56.75 21.61 -8.17
N THR A 79 55.55 21.95 -8.63
CA THR A 79 54.53 22.66 -7.85
C THR A 79 53.33 21.76 -7.69
N GLU A 80 52.80 21.70 -6.47
CA GLU A 80 51.68 20.83 -6.17
C GLU A 80 50.37 21.57 -6.46
N TYR A 81 49.58 21.00 -7.36
CA TYR A 81 48.23 21.43 -7.70
C TYR A 81 47.22 20.35 -7.34
N ARG A 82 46.08 20.77 -6.80
CA ARG A 82 44.94 19.90 -6.51
C ARG A 82 43.67 20.60 -6.97
N ALA A 83 42.67 19.83 -7.38
CA ALA A 83 41.39 20.36 -7.82
C ALA A 83 40.24 19.81 -6.98
N PHE A 84 39.20 20.60 -6.82
CA PHE A 84 37.99 20.27 -6.07
C PHE A 84 36.76 20.49 -6.94
N LEU A 85 35.77 19.62 -6.80
CA LEU A 85 34.53 19.65 -7.59
C LEU A 85 33.33 19.44 -6.65
N ARG A 86 32.24 20.17 -6.88
CA ARG A 86 30.95 19.96 -6.22
C ARG A 86 29.83 19.79 -7.23
N PHE A 87 29.00 18.77 -7.03
CA PHE A 87 27.77 18.53 -7.78
C PHE A 87 26.57 18.55 -6.85
N GLN A 88 25.45 19.13 -7.31
CA GLN A 88 24.15 19.01 -6.63
C GLN A 88 23.32 17.91 -7.30
N VAL A 89 23.29 16.73 -6.69
CA VAL A 89 22.49 15.60 -7.17
C VAL A 89 21.05 15.78 -6.72
N LYS A 90 20.13 15.99 -7.66
CA LYS A 90 18.69 16.20 -7.41
C LYS A 90 17.86 15.36 -8.39
N GLY A 91 16.67 14.95 -7.96
CA GLY A 91 15.73 14.22 -8.82
C GLY A 91 16.10 12.75 -9.08
N VAL A 92 17.09 12.19 -8.38
CA VAL A 92 17.38 10.76 -8.41
C VAL A 92 16.30 10.01 -7.64
N GLN A 93 15.58 9.11 -8.32
CA GLN A 93 14.54 8.26 -7.76
C GLN A 93 14.82 6.79 -8.10
N GLY A 94 15.19 5.98 -7.09
CA GLY A 94 15.58 4.57 -7.27
C GLY A 94 17.05 4.32 -6.91
N ARG A 95 17.50 3.07 -7.04
CA ARG A 95 18.87 2.67 -6.71
C ARG A 95 19.85 3.09 -7.79
N VAL A 96 20.95 3.73 -7.40
CA VAL A 96 22.04 4.09 -8.32
C VAL A 96 22.74 2.81 -8.76
N LYS A 97 22.72 2.53 -10.07
CA LYS A 97 23.48 1.44 -10.69
C LYS A 97 24.93 1.83 -10.90
N ARG A 98 25.15 3.07 -11.36
CA ARG A 98 26.48 3.61 -11.65
C ARG A 98 26.48 5.13 -11.53
N ALA A 99 27.56 5.71 -11.02
CA ALA A 99 27.82 7.14 -11.14
C ALA A 99 29.20 7.36 -11.74
N THR A 100 29.26 8.12 -12.84
CA THR A 100 30.45 8.36 -13.64
C THR A 100 30.80 9.84 -13.62
N LEU A 101 31.94 10.20 -13.05
CA LEU A 101 32.52 11.53 -13.18
C LEU A 101 33.19 11.64 -14.55
N ARG A 102 32.80 12.64 -15.34
CA ARG A 102 33.36 12.94 -16.66
C ARG A 102 34.13 14.26 -16.59
N LEU A 103 35.40 14.21 -16.94
CA LEU A 103 36.29 15.37 -17.01
C LEU A 103 36.90 15.47 -18.40
N PHE A 104 36.93 16.66 -18.98
CA PHE A 104 37.58 16.88 -20.26
C PHE A 104 39.04 17.24 -20.04
N VAL A 105 39.94 16.41 -20.58
CA VAL A 105 41.39 16.54 -20.41
C VAL A 105 41.94 17.58 -21.38
N THR A 106 42.45 18.70 -20.86
CA THR A 106 43.12 19.74 -21.65
C THR A 106 44.62 19.47 -21.78
N ASN A 107 45.22 18.82 -20.78
CA ASN A 107 46.61 18.35 -20.79
C ASN A 107 46.70 16.93 -20.21
N GLY A 108 47.34 16.02 -20.94
CA GLY A 108 47.40 14.60 -20.58
C GLY A 108 48.51 14.28 -19.59
N SER A 109 48.49 13.05 -19.07
CA SER A 109 49.46 12.52 -18.09
C SER A 109 49.62 11.01 -18.30
N GLU A 110 50.80 10.45 -18.06
CA GLU A 110 51.06 9.01 -18.01
C GLU A 110 50.46 8.37 -16.76
N ASP A 111 50.32 9.14 -15.66
CA ASP A 111 49.69 8.73 -14.41
C ASP A 111 48.81 9.86 -13.84
N GLY A 112 47.55 9.88 -14.29
CA GLY A 112 46.55 10.86 -13.90
C GLY A 112 46.12 10.77 -12.44
N PRO A 113 45.21 11.66 -11.99
CA PRO A 113 44.93 11.80 -10.58
C PRO A 113 43.99 10.71 -10.05
N VAL A 114 44.07 10.49 -8.75
CA VAL A 114 43.07 9.75 -7.98
C VAL A 114 41.98 10.69 -7.47
N VAL A 115 40.76 10.16 -7.39
CA VAL A 115 39.57 10.87 -6.91
C VAL A 115 39.26 10.46 -5.48
N HIS A 116 39.11 11.43 -4.58
CA HIS A 116 38.63 11.20 -3.21
C HIS A 116 37.35 11.97 -2.93
N ARG A 117 36.58 11.51 -1.94
CA ARG A 117 35.59 12.38 -1.28
C ARG A 117 36.29 13.43 -0.45
N VAL A 118 35.69 14.61 -0.31
CA VAL A 118 36.18 15.67 0.59
C VAL A 118 35.02 16.25 1.42
N ASP A 119 35.33 16.94 2.53
CA ASP A 119 34.32 17.56 3.40
C ASP A 119 33.57 18.68 2.65
N ALA A 120 32.27 18.84 2.90
CA ALA A 120 31.41 19.78 2.17
C ALA A 120 31.54 21.26 2.60
N ARG A 121 32.38 21.58 3.60
CA ARG A 121 32.50 22.96 4.12
C ARG A 121 33.31 23.90 3.25
N TRP A 122 34.06 23.41 2.26
CA TRP A 122 34.81 24.29 1.37
C TRP A 122 33.84 25.17 0.55
N LYS A 123 34.29 26.36 0.17
CA LYS A 123 33.60 27.22 -0.78
C LYS A 123 34.56 27.62 -1.87
N GLU A 124 34.05 27.68 -3.08
CA GLU A 124 34.82 27.97 -4.29
C GLU A 124 35.56 29.30 -4.25
N ASP A 125 34.93 30.34 -3.69
CA ASP A 125 35.47 31.69 -3.59
C ASP A 125 36.37 31.91 -2.34
N GLU A 126 36.50 30.90 -1.48
CA GLU A 126 37.29 30.97 -0.24
C GLU A 126 38.39 29.91 -0.16
N VAL A 127 38.34 28.85 -0.98
CA VAL A 127 39.30 27.75 -0.92
C VAL A 127 40.68 28.21 -1.41
N THR A 128 41.70 27.91 -0.63
CA THR A 128 43.12 28.17 -0.95
C THR A 128 43.92 26.94 -0.55
N TYR A 129 45.19 26.86 -0.94
CA TYR A 129 46.04 25.74 -0.53
C TYR A 129 46.12 25.59 1.00
N ASP A 130 46.17 26.70 1.74
CA ASP A 130 46.20 26.71 3.21
C ASP A 130 44.88 26.25 3.87
N ARG A 131 43.73 26.37 3.17
CA ARG A 131 42.39 26.12 3.71
C ARG A 131 41.62 25.02 2.96
N GLN A 132 42.31 24.22 2.17
CA GLN A 132 41.71 23.15 1.38
C GLN A 132 41.15 22.02 2.25
N PRO A 133 40.09 21.33 1.80
CA PRO A 133 39.59 20.16 2.51
C PRO A 133 40.54 18.95 2.34
N ALA A 134 40.62 18.11 3.38
CA ALA A 134 41.37 16.87 3.34
C ALA A 134 40.55 15.74 2.68
N PRO A 135 41.20 14.75 2.03
CA PRO A 135 40.52 13.58 1.48
C PRO A 135 39.91 12.72 2.59
N LEU A 136 38.73 12.17 2.32
CA LEU A 136 37.96 11.32 3.20
C LEU A 136 37.96 9.88 2.68
N GLY A 137 38.58 8.97 3.43
CA GLY A 137 38.61 7.55 3.09
C GLY A 137 39.51 7.19 1.89
N PRO A 138 39.44 5.94 1.40
CA PRO A 138 40.22 5.48 0.25
C PRO A 138 39.82 6.20 -1.05
N PRO A 139 40.65 6.14 -2.11
CA PRO A 139 40.30 6.68 -3.42
C PRO A 139 39.06 5.97 -3.99
N LEU A 140 38.18 6.74 -4.62
CA LEU A 140 36.99 6.26 -5.33
C LEU A 140 37.34 5.70 -6.70
N ALA A 141 38.26 6.37 -7.39
CA ALA A 141 38.71 6.04 -8.74
C ALA A 141 40.17 6.48 -8.92
N ASP A 142 40.83 5.83 -9.86
CA ASP A 142 42.16 6.15 -10.36
C ASP A 142 42.04 6.40 -11.87
N ALA A 143 42.52 7.54 -12.34
CA ALA A 143 42.39 7.93 -13.74
C ALA A 143 43.36 7.20 -14.67
N GLY A 144 44.49 6.69 -14.16
CA GLY A 144 45.57 6.14 -14.97
C GLY A 144 46.02 7.10 -16.07
N ALA A 145 46.49 6.58 -17.20
CA ALA A 145 46.98 7.39 -18.31
C ALA A 145 45.85 8.22 -18.97
N LEU A 146 46.09 9.52 -19.10
CA LEU A 146 45.19 10.52 -19.68
C LEU A 146 45.70 11.06 -21.01
N ARG A 147 44.78 11.21 -21.97
CA ARG A 147 45.08 11.78 -23.29
C ARG A 147 44.46 13.17 -23.45
N ALA A 148 45.29 14.16 -23.79
CA ALA A 148 44.82 15.52 -24.08
C ALA A 148 43.77 15.54 -25.22
N GLY A 149 42.77 16.41 -25.07
CA GLY A 149 41.67 16.57 -26.01
C GLY A 149 40.62 15.45 -25.95
N SER A 150 40.52 14.72 -24.84
CA SER A 150 39.57 13.61 -24.66
C SER A 150 38.82 13.67 -23.32
N TRP A 151 37.70 12.96 -23.24
CA TRP A 151 36.99 12.75 -21.97
C TRP A 151 37.61 11.59 -21.22
N THR A 152 37.85 11.78 -19.92
CA THR A 152 38.06 10.68 -18.97
C THR A 152 36.79 10.42 -18.17
N GLU A 153 36.53 9.15 -17.87
CA GLU A 153 35.32 8.69 -17.20
C GLU A 153 35.68 7.84 -15.99
N LEU A 154 35.40 8.36 -14.80
CA LEU A 154 35.85 7.81 -13.52
C LEU A 154 34.64 7.29 -12.73
N ASP A 155 34.70 6.04 -12.30
CA ASP A 155 33.62 5.43 -11.52
C ASP A 155 33.63 5.94 -10.08
N VAL A 156 32.65 6.77 -9.74
CA VAL A 156 32.46 7.33 -8.39
C VAL A 156 31.17 6.81 -7.75
N THR A 157 30.67 5.65 -8.19
CA THR A 157 29.38 5.08 -7.77
C THR A 157 29.26 5.00 -6.24
N GLN A 158 30.33 4.61 -5.55
CA GLN A 158 30.33 4.48 -4.09
C GLN A 158 30.10 5.82 -3.34
N ALA A 159 30.26 6.95 -4.01
CA ALA A 159 30.05 8.27 -3.40
C ALA A 159 28.63 8.84 -3.60
N VAL A 160 27.79 8.21 -4.45
CA VAL A 160 26.43 8.69 -4.77
C VAL A 160 25.38 7.75 -4.19
N THR A 161 24.89 8.06 -3.00
CA THR A 161 23.87 7.26 -2.29
C THR A 161 22.44 7.75 -2.48
N GLY A 162 22.23 8.86 -3.20
CA GLY A 162 20.93 9.47 -3.44
C GLY A 162 21.05 10.97 -3.76
N ASN A 163 19.98 11.72 -3.50
CA ASN A 163 19.99 13.18 -3.64
C ASN A 163 20.87 13.83 -2.55
N GLY A 164 21.65 14.86 -2.93
CA GLY A 164 22.54 15.58 -2.02
C GLY A 164 23.76 16.18 -2.73
N ASP A 165 24.61 16.85 -1.96
CA ASP A 165 25.86 17.44 -2.46
C ASP A 165 26.97 16.39 -2.52
N LEU A 166 27.53 16.17 -3.72
CA LEU A 166 28.73 15.36 -3.92
C LEU A 166 29.95 16.28 -3.99
N ASN A 167 30.91 16.07 -3.10
CA ASN A 167 32.14 16.83 -3.01
C ASN A 167 33.35 15.92 -3.27
N LEU A 168 34.14 16.25 -4.28
CA LEU A 168 35.27 15.46 -4.75
C LEU A 168 36.55 16.29 -4.75
N GLY A 169 37.69 15.62 -4.52
CA GLY A 169 39.03 16.18 -4.67
C GLY A 169 39.87 15.29 -5.59
N LEU A 170 40.67 15.91 -6.45
CA LEU A 170 41.60 15.28 -7.37
C LEU A 170 43.03 15.51 -6.88
N TYR A 171 43.79 14.42 -6.76
CA TYR A 171 45.15 14.42 -6.23
C TYR A 171 46.06 13.65 -7.19
N SER A 172 47.18 14.25 -7.59
CA SER A 172 48.15 13.58 -8.48
C SER A 172 48.89 12.47 -7.74
N THR A 173 49.05 11.32 -8.39
CA THR A 173 49.91 10.21 -7.95
C THR A 173 51.24 10.18 -8.68
N GLY A 174 51.27 10.70 -9.91
CA GLY A 174 52.44 10.82 -10.77
C GLY A 174 53.34 12.05 -10.50
N VAL A 175 54.33 12.22 -11.36
CA VAL A 175 55.22 13.41 -11.38
C VAL A 175 54.98 14.30 -12.61
N ASP A 176 54.09 13.87 -13.49
CA ASP A 176 53.62 14.59 -14.68
C ASP A 176 52.16 15.01 -14.47
N GLY A 177 51.96 16.32 -14.31
CA GLY A 177 50.65 16.92 -14.05
C GLY A 177 49.63 16.67 -15.17
N SER A 178 48.36 16.84 -14.81
CA SER A 178 47.22 16.76 -15.72
C SER A 178 46.32 17.98 -15.54
N ASP A 179 45.74 18.45 -16.64
CA ASP A 179 44.84 19.60 -16.63
C ASP A 179 43.48 19.22 -17.21
N PHE A 180 42.43 19.76 -16.62
CA PHE A 180 41.04 19.56 -17.04
C PHE A 180 40.34 20.90 -17.28
N SER A 181 39.31 20.88 -18.12
CA SER A 181 38.40 22.01 -18.28
C SER A 181 37.62 22.25 -16.98
N SER A 182 37.55 23.51 -16.51
CA SER A 182 36.74 23.90 -15.36
C SER A 182 35.31 24.28 -15.78
N ARG A 183 34.46 24.65 -14.82
CA ARG A 183 33.14 25.23 -15.12
C ARG A 183 33.24 26.68 -15.63
N GLU A 184 34.37 27.35 -15.43
CA GLU A 184 34.64 28.70 -15.98
C GLU A 184 35.06 28.66 -17.44
N ASP A 185 35.40 27.48 -17.99
CA ASP A 185 35.72 27.32 -19.40
C ASP A 185 34.62 27.93 -20.27
N SER A 186 35.03 28.76 -21.22
CA SER A 186 34.14 29.44 -22.16
C SER A 186 33.25 28.50 -22.99
N ASN A 187 33.56 27.20 -23.04
CA ASN A 187 32.78 26.16 -23.69
C ASN A 187 32.05 25.25 -22.68
N PRO A 188 30.75 25.49 -22.41
CA PRO A 188 29.94 24.68 -21.49
C PRO A 188 29.80 23.20 -21.84
N ALA A 189 30.14 22.82 -23.08
CA ALA A 189 30.17 21.43 -23.46
C ALA A 189 31.27 20.64 -22.75
N LEU A 190 32.36 21.29 -22.33
CA LEU A 190 33.56 20.68 -21.73
C LEU A 190 33.56 20.67 -20.20
N HIS A 191 32.61 21.36 -19.57
CA HIS A 191 32.50 21.46 -18.12
C HIS A 191 32.44 20.08 -17.44
N PRO A 192 32.99 19.95 -16.22
CA PRO A 192 32.89 18.73 -15.42
C PRO A 192 31.44 18.27 -15.24
N ARG A 193 31.20 16.97 -15.43
CA ARG A 193 29.86 16.37 -15.35
C ARG A 193 29.84 15.11 -14.52
N LEU A 194 28.79 14.91 -13.76
CA LEU A 194 28.46 13.65 -13.10
C LEU A 194 27.28 13.02 -13.82
N VAL A 195 27.46 11.83 -14.38
CA VAL A 195 26.40 11.04 -15.01
C VAL A 195 25.97 9.95 -14.04
N VAL A 196 24.71 9.95 -13.63
CA VAL A 196 24.15 8.94 -12.73
C VAL A 196 23.21 8.04 -13.53
N GLU A 197 23.47 6.74 -13.52
CA GLU A 197 22.62 5.70 -14.08
C GLU A 197 21.90 4.97 -12.94
N LEU A 198 20.62 4.69 -13.12
CA LEU A 198 19.80 3.95 -12.16
C LEU A 198 19.68 2.49 -12.58
N GLU A 199 19.40 1.60 -11.62
CA GLU A 199 18.98 0.25 -11.97
C GLU A 199 17.68 0.37 -12.77
N THR A 200 17.67 -0.13 -14.00
CA THR A 200 16.42 -0.22 -14.75
C THR A 200 15.55 -1.23 -14.01
N ALA A 201 14.41 -0.77 -13.48
CA ALA A 201 13.36 -1.69 -13.11
C ALA A 201 13.13 -2.59 -14.33
N SER A 202 13.23 -3.90 -14.16
CA SER A 202 12.70 -4.84 -15.14
C SER A 202 11.30 -4.34 -15.51
N PRO A 203 10.92 -4.29 -16.80
CA PRO A 203 9.56 -3.91 -17.15
C PRO A 203 8.64 -4.82 -16.34
N ARG A 204 7.81 -4.20 -15.51
CA ARG A 204 6.84 -4.90 -14.67
C ARG A 204 6.14 -5.94 -15.55
N PRO A 205 5.99 -7.22 -15.12
CA PRO A 205 5.04 -8.11 -15.75
C PRO A 205 3.70 -7.37 -15.81
N GLN A 206 3.29 -6.93 -16.99
CA GLN A 206 2.04 -6.19 -17.11
C GLN A 206 0.94 -7.19 -16.78
N ALA A 207 0.20 -6.90 -15.71
CA ALA A 207 -0.88 -7.78 -15.28
C ALA A 207 -1.89 -7.89 -16.45
N PRO A 208 -2.35 -9.10 -16.81
CA PRO A 208 -3.21 -9.30 -17.97
C PRO A 208 -4.51 -8.50 -17.84
N ALA A 209 -5.10 -8.03 -18.94
CA ALA A 209 -6.40 -7.38 -18.90
C ALA A 209 -7.45 -8.31 -18.24
N PRO A 210 -8.47 -7.76 -17.56
CA PRO A 210 -9.55 -8.57 -17.00
C PRO A 210 -10.20 -9.46 -18.07
N ASP A 211 -10.56 -10.69 -17.69
CA ASP A 211 -11.36 -11.58 -18.53
C ASP A 211 -12.70 -10.95 -18.89
N TRP A 212 -13.31 -10.34 -17.88
CA TRP A 212 -14.54 -9.59 -17.99
C TRP A 212 -14.58 -8.50 -16.91
N VAL A 213 -15.33 -7.46 -17.22
CA VAL A 213 -15.65 -6.36 -16.31
C VAL A 213 -17.17 -6.21 -16.27
N LEU A 214 -17.72 -6.09 -15.07
CA LEU A 214 -19.16 -5.99 -14.86
C LEU A 214 -19.49 -4.77 -14.02
N HIS A 215 -20.27 -3.86 -14.58
CA HIS A 215 -20.79 -2.69 -13.87
C HIS A 215 -22.22 -2.98 -13.38
N ARG A 216 -22.45 -2.84 -12.08
CA ARG A 216 -23.74 -2.99 -11.38
C ARG A 216 -24.02 -1.77 -10.51
N GLY A 217 -25.29 -1.56 -10.17
CA GLY A 217 -25.75 -0.36 -9.47
C GLY A 217 -26.78 0.45 -10.23
N GLY A 218 -27.47 1.32 -9.51
CA GLY A 218 -28.67 2.03 -9.97
C GLY A 218 -28.66 3.47 -9.53
N HIS A 219 -29.82 3.98 -9.07
CA HIS A 219 -29.92 5.34 -8.53
C HIS A 219 -29.50 5.44 -7.05
N GLY A 220 -29.37 4.30 -6.36
CA GLY A 220 -29.03 4.25 -4.93
C GLY A 220 -27.52 4.18 -4.69
N ASP A 221 -27.16 3.78 -3.47
CA ASP A 221 -25.79 3.38 -3.10
C ASP A 221 -25.78 1.88 -2.87
N GLU A 222 -25.20 1.12 -3.80
CA GLU A 222 -25.01 -0.31 -3.69
C GLU A 222 -23.61 -0.65 -3.15
N GLN A 223 -23.58 -1.43 -2.06
CA GLN A 223 -22.33 -1.83 -1.41
C GLN A 223 -22.23 -3.35 -1.32
N VAL A 224 -21.10 -3.92 -1.73
CA VAL A 224 -20.74 -5.31 -1.45
C VAL A 224 -19.70 -5.34 -0.35
N ARG A 225 -19.92 -6.20 0.65
CA ARG A 225 -19.03 -6.36 1.81
C ARG A 225 -18.22 -7.64 1.74
N VAL A 226 -18.84 -8.73 1.28
CA VAL A 226 -18.22 -10.06 1.24
C VAL A 226 -18.61 -10.80 -0.03
N MET A 227 -17.70 -11.67 -0.48
CA MET A 227 -17.88 -12.54 -1.64
C MET A 227 -17.45 -13.96 -1.24
N ALA A 228 -18.19 -14.96 -1.71
CA ALA A 228 -17.87 -16.37 -1.47
C ALA A 228 -18.02 -17.18 -2.76
N THR A 229 -17.16 -18.18 -2.94
CA THR A 229 -17.27 -19.14 -4.02
C THR A 229 -18.51 -20.00 -3.83
N ALA A 230 -19.26 -20.25 -4.89
CA ALA A 230 -20.36 -21.21 -4.89
C ALA A 230 -19.84 -22.66 -4.88
N GLU A 231 -20.75 -23.61 -4.71
CA GLU A 231 -20.44 -25.05 -4.60
C GLU A 231 -19.68 -25.64 -5.80
N ASN A 232 -19.88 -25.09 -7.00
CA ASN A 232 -19.23 -25.55 -8.23
C ASN A 232 -17.77 -25.04 -8.38
N GLY A 233 -17.29 -24.21 -7.45
CA GLY A 233 -15.95 -23.61 -7.51
C GLY A 233 -15.80 -22.46 -8.52
N LEU A 234 -16.86 -22.15 -9.28
CA LEU A 234 -16.84 -21.25 -10.42
C LEU A 234 -17.88 -20.14 -10.32
N ASP A 235 -19.10 -20.37 -9.87
CA ASP A 235 -20.07 -19.31 -9.56
C ASP A 235 -19.68 -18.61 -8.26
N PHE A 236 -20.30 -17.48 -7.96
CA PHE A 236 -20.03 -16.75 -6.73
C PHE A 236 -21.27 -16.06 -6.19
N LEU A 237 -21.31 -15.93 -4.87
CA LEU A 237 -22.30 -15.15 -4.14
C LEU A 237 -21.65 -13.93 -3.53
N VAL A 238 -22.43 -12.85 -3.43
CA VAL A 238 -22.05 -11.63 -2.72
C VAL A 238 -23.11 -11.30 -1.68
N ALA A 239 -22.67 -10.71 -0.57
CA ALA A 239 -23.56 -10.11 0.41
C ALA A 239 -23.12 -8.67 0.70
N GLY A 240 -24.11 -7.82 0.93
CA GLY A 240 -23.90 -6.38 0.97
C GLY A 240 -25.11 -5.63 1.52
N ALA A 241 -25.20 -4.35 1.20
CA ALA A 241 -26.35 -3.53 1.52
C ALA A 241 -26.63 -2.55 0.37
N PHE A 242 -27.80 -1.93 0.39
CA PHE A 242 -28.08 -0.76 -0.43
C PHE A 242 -28.72 0.34 0.41
N THR A 243 -28.66 1.60 -0.05
CA THR A 243 -29.51 2.71 0.42
C THR A 243 -30.25 3.39 -0.74
N GLY A 244 -31.49 3.83 -0.50
CA GLY A 244 -32.37 4.45 -1.49
C GLY A 244 -33.01 3.46 -2.48
N SER A 245 -32.19 2.74 -3.24
CA SER A 245 -32.58 1.62 -4.11
C SER A 245 -31.40 0.67 -4.32
N GLY A 246 -31.65 -0.56 -4.75
CA GLY A 246 -30.61 -1.56 -5.01
C GLY A 246 -30.75 -2.25 -6.36
N ASP A 247 -29.83 -2.04 -7.29
CA ASP A 247 -29.72 -2.79 -8.56
C ASP A 247 -28.49 -3.71 -8.61
N PHE A 248 -28.76 -5.01 -8.50
CA PHE A 248 -27.75 -6.07 -8.55
C PHE A 248 -27.84 -6.91 -9.85
N GLY A 249 -28.49 -6.38 -10.90
CA GLY A 249 -28.64 -7.01 -12.21
C GLY A 249 -29.99 -7.70 -12.47
N GLY A 250 -30.86 -7.77 -11.45
CA GLY A 250 -32.21 -8.30 -11.52
C GLY A 250 -33.28 -7.23 -11.33
N GLU A 251 -34.33 -7.55 -10.58
CA GLU A 251 -35.31 -6.55 -10.14
C GLU A 251 -34.65 -5.51 -9.23
N VAL A 252 -35.03 -4.24 -9.39
CA VAL A 252 -34.56 -3.14 -8.55
C VAL A 252 -35.29 -3.17 -7.21
N PHE A 253 -34.55 -3.26 -6.12
CA PHE A 253 -35.11 -3.19 -4.77
C PHE A 253 -35.38 -1.74 -4.38
N LEU A 254 -36.59 -1.44 -3.92
CA LEU A 254 -36.99 -0.11 -3.46
C LEU A 254 -37.04 -0.06 -1.93
N GLY A 255 -36.43 0.96 -1.32
CA GLY A 255 -36.47 1.18 0.12
C GLY A 255 -35.28 1.97 0.61
N GLU A 256 -35.42 2.64 1.77
CA GLU A 256 -34.35 3.50 2.31
C GLU A 256 -33.03 2.75 2.53
N ARG A 257 -33.10 1.46 2.88
CA ARG A 257 -31.95 0.56 3.00
C ARG A 257 -32.36 -0.91 2.97
N GLY A 258 -31.43 -1.83 2.76
CA GLY A 258 -31.69 -3.27 2.95
C GLY A 258 -30.44 -4.14 2.88
N LEU A 259 -30.48 -5.32 3.50
CA LEU A 259 -29.50 -6.38 3.31
C LEU A 259 -29.75 -7.05 1.96
N VAL A 260 -28.70 -7.34 1.19
CA VAL A 260 -28.84 -8.01 -0.11
C VAL A 260 -27.89 -9.19 -0.23
N VAL A 261 -28.37 -10.23 -0.90
CA VAL A 261 -27.56 -11.34 -1.39
C VAL A 261 -27.82 -11.50 -2.88
N ALA A 262 -26.75 -11.63 -3.66
CA ALA A 262 -26.85 -11.89 -5.09
C ALA A 262 -25.91 -13.02 -5.51
N ARG A 263 -26.37 -13.83 -6.46
CA ARG A 263 -25.62 -14.93 -7.07
C ARG A 263 -25.35 -14.62 -8.54
N TYR A 264 -24.12 -14.88 -8.96
CA TYR A 264 -23.64 -14.69 -10.31
C TYR A 264 -22.97 -15.95 -10.84
N GLY A 265 -23.11 -16.18 -12.15
CA GLY A 265 -22.37 -17.20 -12.88
C GLY A 265 -20.89 -16.88 -12.96
N ALA A 266 -20.09 -17.89 -13.31
CA ALA A 266 -18.64 -17.76 -13.47
C ALA A 266 -18.17 -16.66 -14.45
N ASP A 267 -19.03 -16.29 -15.40
CA ASP A 267 -18.83 -15.24 -16.41
C ASP A 267 -19.41 -13.87 -15.99
N GLY A 268 -19.90 -13.76 -14.75
CA GLY A 268 -20.55 -12.54 -14.24
C GLY A 268 -22.02 -12.39 -14.64
N THR A 269 -22.62 -13.38 -15.31
CA THR A 269 -24.07 -13.37 -15.57
C THR A 269 -24.85 -13.37 -14.26
N HIS A 270 -25.85 -12.49 -14.14
CA HIS A 270 -26.73 -12.50 -12.97
C HIS A 270 -27.61 -13.75 -13.00
N GLN A 271 -27.70 -14.45 -11.87
CA GLN A 271 -28.59 -15.60 -11.71
C GLN A 271 -29.80 -15.23 -10.86
N TRP A 272 -29.57 -14.67 -9.67
CA TRP A 272 -30.62 -14.14 -8.82
C TRP A 272 -30.08 -13.10 -7.82
N SER A 273 -30.97 -12.24 -7.34
CA SER A 273 -30.73 -11.34 -6.21
C SER A 273 -31.94 -11.35 -5.27
N ARG A 274 -31.70 -11.16 -3.97
CA ARG A 274 -32.73 -11.11 -2.92
C ARG A 274 -32.38 -10.01 -1.91
N ALA A 275 -33.38 -9.23 -1.53
CA ALA A 275 -33.27 -8.25 -0.45
C ALA A 275 -34.02 -8.74 0.80
N TYR A 276 -33.46 -8.46 1.97
CA TYR A 276 -33.98 -8.87 3.27
C TYR A 276 -34.01 -7.67 4.21
N ALA A 277 -34.97 -7.66 5.15
CA ALA A 277 -35.12 -6.61 6.15
C ALA A 277 -35.05 -5.18 5.54
N VAL A 278 -35.77 -4.97 4.45
CA VAL A 278 -35.83 -3.66 3.77
C VAL A 278 -36.42 -2.62 4.73
N GLY A 279 -35.72 -1.50 4.89
CA GLY A 279 -36.03 -0.42 5.83
C GLY A 279 -35.38 -0.58 7.21
N GLU A 280 -34.74 -1.70 7.50
CA GLU A 280 -34.16 -2.01 8.82
C GLU A 280 -32.63 -1.85 8.84
N GLN A 281 -32.06 -1.66 10.03
CA GLN A 281 -30.61 -1.58 10.22
C GLN A 281 -29.98 -2.97 10.28
N VAL A 282 -29.68 -3.55 9.12
CA VAL A 282 -29.01 -4.86 9.00
C VAL A 282 -27.84 -4.77 8.04
N GLY A 283 -26.68 -5.29 8.44
CA GLY A 283 -25.48 -5.33 7.58
C GLY A 283 -24.75 -6.65 7.69
N ALA A 284 -24.32 -7.20 6.55
CA ALA A 284 -23.52 -8.43 6.50
C ALA A 284 -22.02 -8.15 6.73
N THR A 285 -21.37 -9.04 7.48
CA THR A 285 -19.92 -9.03 7.70
C THR A 285 -19.25 -10.33 7.26
N GLY A 286 -20.00 -11.42 7.10
CA GLY A 286 -19.47 -12.71 6.65
C GLY A 286 -20.48 -13.51 5.84
N LEU A 287 -19.98 -14.24 4.85
CA LEU A 287 -20.74 -15.13 3.97
C LEU A 287 -19.92 -16.41 3.74
N ALA A 288 -20.57 -17.56 3.91
CA ALA A 288 -20.00 -18.87 3.56
C ALA A 288 -21.04 -19.71 2.81
N VAL A 289 -20.61 -20.50 1.83
CA VAL A 289 -21.48 -21.36 1.02
C VAL A 289 -21.06 -22.80 1.23
N ALA A 290 -22.01 -23.66 1.58
CA ALA A 290 -21.78 -25.09 1.73
C ALA A 290 -21.72 -25.79 0.36
N ASP A 291 -21.15 -26.99 0.30
CA ASP A 291 -21.16 -27.83 -0.91
C ASP A 291 -22.59 -28.18 -1.38
N SER A 292 -23.59 -28.08 -0.50
CA SER A 292 -25.01 -28.21 -0.85
C SER A 292 -25.59 -27.01 -1.61
N GLY A 293 -24.83 -25.92 -1.75
CA GLY A 293 -25.29 -24.63 -2.27
C GLY A 293 -26.00 -23.75 -1.23
N GLU A 294 -26.27 -24.25 -0.02
CA GLU A 294 -26.86 -23.46 1.06
C GLU A 294 -25.87 -22.38 1.53
N ALA A 295 -26.35 -21.14 1.65
CA ALA A 295 -25.53 -20.02 2.08
C ALA A 295 -25.79 -19.67 3.55
N TRP A 296 -24.74 -19.22 4.22
CA TRP A 296 -24.72 -18.80 5.61
C TRP A 296 -24.20 -17.39 5.72
N LEU A 297 -25.02 -16.52 6.31
CA LEU A 297 -24.70 -15.12 6.50
C LEU A 297 -24.60 -14.80 7.99
N VAL A 298 -23.61 -14.00 8.32
CA VAL A 298 -23.51 -13.35 9.62
C VAL A 298 -23.36 -11.85 9.44
N GLY A 299 -23.79 -11.11 10.45
CA GLY A 299 -23.76 -9.67 10.38
C GLY A 299 -24.25 -9.03 11.66
N THR A 300 -24.40 -7.71 11.62
CA THR A 300 -24.88 -6.90 12.74
C THR A 300 -26.28 -6.39 12.46
N TYR A 301 -27.05 -6.17 13.53
CA TYR A 301 -28.35 -5.53 13.43
C TYR A 301 -28.70 -4.65 14.63
N GLN A 302 -29.59 -3.69 14.40
CA GLN A 302 -30.33 -2.95 15.43
C GLN A 302 -31.84 -3.12 15.19
N GLY A 303 -32.68 -2.73 16.15
CA GLY A 303 -34.12 -2.91 16.04
C GLY A 303 -34.52 -4.39 16.22
N ALA A 304 -35.61 -4.81 15.58
CA ALA A 304 -36.12 -6.19 15.63
C ALA A 304 -36.46 -6.68 14.20
N PRO A 305 -35.48 -6.72 13.29
CA PRO A 305 -35.71 -7.01 11.89
C PRO A 305 -36.22 -8.44 11.69
N ASP A 306 -37.04 -8.63 10.65
CA ASP A 306 -37.42 -9.95 10.16
C ASP A 306 -36.60 -10.28 8.90
N LEU A 307 -35.86 -11.39 8.95
CA LEU A 307 -35.04 -11.89 7.83
C LEU A 307 -35.79 -12.92 6.98
N GLY A 308 -37.12 -12.97 7.10
CA GLY A 308 -38.02 -13.90 6.40
C GLY A 308 -38.37 -15.16 7.19
N THR A 309 -38.04 -15.20 8.49
CA THR A 309 -38.30 -16.37 9.36
C THR A 309 -38.84 -15.97 10.73
N GLY A 310 -39.37 -14.74 10.84
CA GLY A 310 -39.80 -14.12 12.09
C GLY A 310 -38.78 -13.10 12.63
N ALA A 311 -39.29 -12.14 13.39
CA ALA A 311 -38.50 -11.06 13.95
C ALA A 311 -37.39 -11.55 14.90
N LEU A 312 -36.20 -10.97 14.76
CA LEU A 312 -35.08 -11.17 15.67
C LEU A 312 -35.32 -10.49 17.04
N PRO A 313 -34.58 -10.89 18.10
CA PRO A 313 -34.65 -10.21 19.39
C PRO A 313 -34.32 -8.73 19.27
N ARG A 314 -35.08 -7.87 19.95
CA ARG A 314 -34.88 -6.42 19.85
C ARG A 314 -33.52 -5.98 20.41
N ILE A 315 -32.84 -5.12 19.64
CA ILE A 315 -31.64 -4.38 20.02
C ILE A 315 -32.00 -2.89 20.06
N ASP A 316 -31.58 -2.19 21.10
CA ASP A 316 -31.84 -0.76 21.24
C ASP A 316 -31.19 0.01 20.09
N GLU A 317 -31.91 0.95 19.47
CA GLU A 317 -31.40 1.78 18.38
C GLU A 317 -30.61 2.96 18.95
N THR A 318 -29.50 2.64 19.61
CA THR A 318 -28.61 3.62 20.24
C THR A 318 -27.18 3.51 19.70
N PRO A 319 -26.45 4.62 19.55
CA PRO A 319 -25.07 4.57 19.08
C PRO A 319 -24.20 3.62 19.93
N GLY A 320 -23.45 2.75 19.27
CA GLY A 320 -22.53 1.81 19.93
C GLY A 320 -23.15 0.48 20.37
N THR A 321 -24.46 0.29 20.25
CA THR A 321 -25.11 -1.01 20.50
C THR A 321 -25.35 -1.76 19.19
N ALA A 322 -25.20 -3.08 19.22
CA ALA A 322 -25.49 -3.95 18.08
C ALA A 322 -25.72 -5.37 18.58
N GLY A 323 -26.68 -6.08 17.97
CA GLY A 323 -26.75 -7.53 18.01
C GLY A 323 -26.03 -8.14 16.81
N PHE A 324 -25.81 -9.45 16.82
CA PHE A 324 -25.39 -10.18 15.62
C PHE A 324 -26.39 -11.26 15.24
N PHE A 325 -26.52 -11.53 13.95
CA PHE A 325 -27.44 -12.54 13.44
C PHE A 325 -26.70 -13.68 12.74
N LEU A 326 -27.36 -14.82 12.67
CA LEU A 326 -27.09 -15.93 11.76
C LEU A 326 -28.31 -16.08 10.84
N LEU A 327 -28.08 -16.16 9.55
CA LEU A 327 -29.11 -16.42 8.54
C LEU A 327 -28.65 -17.57 7.66
N LYS A 328 -29.48 -18.62 7.57
CA LYS A 328 -29.27 -19.72 6.63
C LYS A 328 -30.23 -19.58 5.46
N LEU A 329 -29.71 -19.66 4.25
CA LEU A 329 -30.43 -19.55 2.99
C LEU A 329 -30.38 -20.86 2.21
N SER A 330 -31.42 -21.14 1.43
CA SER A 330 -31.40 -22.15 0.40
C SER A 330 -30.47 -21.75 -0.76
N PRO A 331 -30.14 -22.67 -1.68
CA PRO A 331 -29.38 -22.32 -2.90
C PRO A 331 -30.03 -21.24 -3.78
N ASP A 332 -31.35 -21.08 -3.68
CA ASP A 332 -32.14 -20.08 -4.41
C ASP A 332 -32.29 -18.75 -3.64
N GLY A 333 -31.66 -18.64 -2.47
CA GLY A 333 -31.72 -17.45 -1.63
C GLY A 333 -32.96 -17.37 -0.74
N GLU A 334 -33.71 -18.44 -0.54
CA GLU A 334 -34.87 -18.41 0.36
C GLU A 334 -34.45 -18.62 1.83
N PRO A 335 -34.93 -17.81 2.78
CA PRO A 335 -34.63 -17.98 4.20
C PRO A 335 -35.10 -19.33 4.74
N LEU A 336 -34.16 -20.14 5.24
CA LEU A 336 -34.48 -21.42 5.88
C LEU A 336 -34.69 -21.27 7.38
N TRP A 337 -33.84 -20.47 8.03
CA TRP A 337 -33.98 -20.06 9.43
C TRP A 337 -33.06 -18.87 9.72
N SER A 338 -33.40 -18.07 10.74
CA SER A 338 -32.52 -17.04 11.29
C SER A 338 -32.48 -17.07 12.82
N LYS A 339 -31.39 -16.58 13.40
CA LYS A 339 -31.21 -16.39 14.85
C LYS A 339 -30.49 -15.10 15.13
N GLY A 340 -31.00 -14.34 16.10
CA GLY A 340 -30.37 -13.11 16.58
C GLY A 340 -29.83 -13.31 17.99
N PHE A 341 -28.69 -12.68 18.26
CA PHE A 341 -28.01 -12.72 19.54
C PHE A 341 -27.70 -11.30 20.00
N ARG A 342 -27.70 -11.11 21.31
CA ARG A 342 -27.39 -9.84 21.97
C ARG A 342 -26.40 -10.06 23.11
N ALA A 343 -25.61 -9.04 23.38
CA ALA A 343 -24.83 -8.95 24.60
C ALA A 343 -25.46 -7.95 25.56
N GLU A 344 -25.20 -8.13 26.85
CA GLU A 344 -25.71 -7.30 27.93
C GLU A 344 -24.57 -6.93 28.87
N HIS A 345 -24.53 -5.67 29.30
CA HIS A 345 -23.62 -5.28 30.38
C HIS A 345 -24.09 -5.91 31.68
N THR A 346 -23.12 -6.34 32.50
CA THR A 346 -23.38 -6.80 33.87
C THR A 346 -24.32 -5.82 34.58
N PRO A 347 -25.42 -6.29 35.19
CA PRO A 347 -26.43 -5.41 35.76
C PRO A 347 -25.81 -4.41 36.74
N SER A 348 -26.11 -3.13 36.57
CA SER A 348 -25.73 -2.11 37.55
C SER A 348 -26.44 -2.34 38.90
N ALA A 349 -26.05 -1.64 39.96
CA ALA A 349 -26.72 -1.71 41.27
C ALA A 349 -28.24 -1.43 41.22
N SER A 350 -28.74 -0.82 40.13
CA SER A 350 -30.17 -0.60 39.87
C SER A 350 -30.91 -1.83 39.32
N GLY A 351 -30.22 -2.93 39.02
CA GLY A 351 -30.79 -4.16 38.47
C GLY A 351 -31.15 -4.12 36.98
N VAL A 352 -30.95 -2.98 36.30
CA VAL A 352 -31.24 -2.82 34.87
C VAL A 352 -30.05 -3.28 34.04
N SER A 353 -30.23 -4.35 33.25
CA SER A 353 -29.31 -4.75 32.17
C SER A 353 -29.46 -3.81 30.98
N ARG A 354 -28.34 -3.38 30.39
CA ARG A 354 -28.32 -2.57 29.16
C ARG A 354 -27.69 -3.37 28.03
N THR A 355 -28.16 -3.17 26.80
CA THR A 355 -27.56 -3.78 25.61
C THR A 355 -26.09 -3.38 25.52
N ALA A 356 -25.21 -4.37 25.41
CA ALA A 356 -23.79 -4.19 25.13
C ALA A 356 -23.51 -4.41 23.65
N MET A 357 -22.33 -3.97 23.21
CA MET A 357 -21.86 -4.21 21.85
C MET A 357 -21.54 -5.69 21.64
N VAL A 358 -22.10 -6.30 20.60
CA VAL A 358 -21.58 -7.53 20.00
C VAL A 358 -21.57 -7.40 18.48
N ARG A 359 -20.48 -7.83 17.84
CA ARG A 359 -20.34 -7.84 16.38
C ARG A 359 -19.73 -9.15 15.93
N ALA A 360 -20.43 -9.87 15.06
CA ALA A 360 -19.81 -10.95 14.28
C ALA A 360 -18.96 -10.32 13.18
N GLN A 361 -17.75 -10.83 12.99
CA GLN A 361 -16.78 -10.32 12.02
C GLN A 361 -16.62 -11.26 10.83
N ALA A 362 -16.53 -12.56 11.08
CA ALA A 362 -16.28 -13.55 10.04
C ALA A 362 -16.97 -14.88 10.35
N VAL A 363 -17.20 -15.66 9.30
CA VAL A 363 -17.86 -16.96 9.36
C VAL A 363 -17.20 -17.93 8.38
N VAL A 364 -17.07 -19.18 8.79
CA VAL A 364 -16.64 -20.30 7.94
C VAL A 364 -17.51 -21.53 8.22
N ILE A 365 -17.55 -22.45 7.26
CA ILE A 365 -18.17 -23.76 7.40
C ILE A 365 -17.05 -24.77 7.53
N ASP A 366 -17.08 -25.57 8.59
CA ASP A 366 -16.10 -26.63 8.78
C ASP A 366 -16.36 -27.83 7.85
N PRO A 367 -15.42 -28.78 7.73
CA PRO A 367 -15.62 -29.96 6.87
C PRO A 367 -16.78 -30.89 7.29
N GLN A 368 -17.41 -30.65 8.45
CA GLN A 368 -18.60 -31.37 8.91
C GLN A 368 -19.90 -30.59 8.66
N GLY A 369 -19.85 -29.45 7.96
CA GLY A 369 -21.00 -28.60 7.67
C GLY A 369 -21.48 -27.76 8.88
N SER A 370 -20.67 -27.67 9.94
CA SER A 370 -20.97 -26.82 11.09
C SER A 370 -20.43 -25.40 10.86
N LEU A 371 -21.16 -24.42 11.36
CA LEU A 371 -20.79 -23.03 11.27
C LEU A 371 -19.81 -22.66 12.38
N VAL A 372 -18.71 -22.00 12.04
CA VAL A 372 -17.82 -21.34 13.01
C VAL A 372 -17.90 -19.84 12.78
N VAL A 373 -18.21 -19.10 13.83
CA VAL A 373 -18.38 -17.64 13.79
C VAL A 373 -17.43 -17.02 14.79
N THR A 374 -16.79 -15.93 14.40
CA THR A 374 -15.97 -15.13 15.30
C THR A 374 -16.40 -13.67 15.27
N GLY A 375 -16.06 -12.96 16.32
CA GLY A 375 -16.33 -11.54 16.45
C GLY A 375 -15.79 -11.01 17.77
N HIS A 376 -16.27 -9.82 18.15
CA HIS A 376 -15.91 -9.22 19.43
C HIS A 376 -17.16 -8.72 20.15
N PHE A 377 -17.12 -8.74 21.48
CA PHE A 377 -18.23 -8.36 22.32
C PHE A 377 -17.78 -7.74 23.64
N GLN A 378 -18.68 -7.02 24.27
CA GLN A 378 -18.61 -6.52 25.63
C GLN A 378 -19.70 -7.20 26.47
N GLY A 379 -19.55 -7.18 27.79
CA GLY A 379 -20.57 -7.70 28.69
C GLY A 379 -20.59 -9.22 28.75
N GLU A 380 -21.80 -9.75 28.83
CA GLU A 380 -22.09 -11.17 28.74
C GLU A 380 -23.11 -11.44 27.63
N MET A 381 -23.04 -12.64 27.03
CA MET A 381 -24.02 -13.08 26.05
C MET A 381 -24.37 -14.56 26.21
N GLY A 382 -25.60 -14.92 25.81
CA GLY A 382 -26.05 -16.30 25.72
C GLY A 382 -26.11 -16.75 24.27
N LEU A 383 -25.46 -17.87 23.95
CA LEU A 383 -25.43 -18.43 22.59
C LEU A 383 -26.23 -19.72 22.43
N GLY A 384 -26.89 -20.19 23.49
CA GLY A 384 -27.72 -21.40 23.49
C GLY A 384 -27.40 -22.34 24.66
N ARG A 385 -26.18 -22.27 25.20
CA ARG A 385 -25.80 -22.97 26.45
C ARG A 385 -24.86 -22.11 27.28
N GLY A 386 -25.19 -21.94 28.56
CA GLY A 386 -24.41 -21.12 29.50
C GLY A 386 -24.36 -19.64 29.10
N ARG A 387 -23.65 -18.84 29.90
CA ARG A 387 -23.29 -17.46 29.56
C ARG A 387 -21.81 -17.38 29.22
N LEU A 388 -21.51 -16.63 28.17
CA LEU A 388 -20.16 -16.24 27.80
C LEU A 388 -19.88 -14.83 28.33
N PHE A 389 -18.76 -14.63 29.00
CA PHE A 389 -18.36 -13.36 29.61
C PHE A 389 -17.15 -12.80 28.87
N ALA A 390 -17.12 -11.48 28.64
CA ALA A 390 -15.99 -10.82 28.00
C ALA A 390 -14.72 -10.95 28.85
N ASP A 391 -14.81 -10.73 30.16
CA ASP A 391 -13.75 -10.98 31.14
C ASP A 391 -14.28 -11.82 32.32
N PRO A 392 -14.14 -13.16 32.24
CA PRO A 392 -14.55 -14.05 33.33
C PRO A 392 -13.81 -13.79 34.65
N GLY A 393 -12.59 -13.26 34.59
CA GLY A 393 -11.73 -13.02 35.75
C GLY A 393 -11.98 -11.68 36.44
N ASN A 394 -12.43 -10.66 35.69
CA ASN A 394 -12.76 -9.35 36.22
C ASN A 394 -13.95 -8.68 35.51
N ARG A 395 -15.16 -9.06 35.93
CA ARG A 395 -16.43 -8.58 35.36
C ARG A 395 -16.69 -7.07 35.48
N THR A 396 -15.86 -6.33 36.22
CA THR A 396 -15.94 -4.86 36.24
C THR A 396 -15.45 -4.23 34.94
N ARG A 397 -14.67 -4.96 34.15
CA ARG A 397 -14.12 -4.52 32.84
C ARG A 397 -15.01 -4.89 31.66
N ASP A 398 -16.00 -5.76 31.88
CA ASP A 398 -16.94 -6.23 30.86
C ASP A 398 -17.63 -5.07 30.11
N ALA A 399 -17.78 -3.91 30.76
CA ALA A 399 -18.43 -2.74 30.15
C ALA A 399 -17.51 -1.86 29.30
N THR A 400 -16.19 -2.03 29.37
CA THR A 400 -15.22 -1.11 28.75
C THR A 400 -14.22 -1.80 27.84
N VAL A 401 -14.07 -3.12 27.95
CA VAL A 401 -13.09 -3.90 27.19
C VAL A 401 -13.80 -4.90 26.28
N THR A 402 -13.35 -4.97 25.03
CA THR A 402 -13.83 -5.96 24.06
C THR A 402 -13.06 -7.26 24.19
N ALA A 403 -13.80 -8.37 24.19
CA ALA A 403 -13.25 -9.72 24.11
C ALA A 403 -13.54 -10.31 22.73
N LEU A 404 -12.60 -11.09 22.21
CA LEU A 404 -12.85 -11.95 21.06
C LEU A 404 -13.79 -13.07 21.48
N PHE A 405 -14.78 -13.39 20.66
CA PHE A 405 -15.52 -14.65 20.79
C PHE A 405 -15.30 -15.55 19.58
N LEU A 406 -15.36 -16.85 19.83
CA LEU A 406 -15.43 -17.90 18.82
C LEU A 406 -16.56 -18.83 19.19
N ALA A 407 -17.48 -19.11 18.27
CA ALA A 407 -18.63 -19.96 18.53
C ALA A 407 -18.86 -20.92 17.37
N LYS A 408 -19.19 -22.16 17.71
CA LYS A 408 -19.57 -23.19 16.74
C LYS A 408 -21.03 -23.55 16.87
N PHE A 409 -21.72 -23.65 15.74
CA PHE A 409 -23.11 -24.07 15.64
C PHE A 409 -23.22 -25.23 14.66
N HIS A 410 -24.03 -26.24 14.99
CA HIS A 410 -24.38 -27.30 14.05
C HIS A 410 -25.22 -26.74 12.89
N ALA A 411 -25.34 -27.49 11.79
CA ALA A 411 -26.09 -27.08 10.59
C ALA A 411 -27.59 -26.75 10.84
N ASN A 412 -28.17 -27.25 11.93
CA ASN A 412 -29.53 -26.91 12.39
C ASN A 412 -29.59 -25.64 13.28
N GLY A 413 -28.46 -24.94 13.43
CA GLY A 413 -28.30 -23.76 14.27
C GLY A 413 -28.18 -24.05 15.77
N ALA A 414 -28.12 -25.32 16.20
CA ALA A 414 -27.89 -25.63 17.61
C ALA A 414 -26.46 -25.26 18.01
N HIS A 415 -26.29 -24.60 19.15
CA HIS A 415 -24.98 -24.26 19.71
C HIS A 415 -24.21 -25.52 20.10
N ALA A 416 -22.98 -25.62 19.61
CA ALA A 416 -22.06 -26.72 19.93
C ALA A 416 -21.13 -26.32 21.07
N TRP A 417 -20.34 -25.26 20.86
CA TRP A 417 -19.43 -24.70 21.86
C TRP A 417 -19.14 -23.22 21.59
N SER A 418 -18.64 -22.51 22.60
CA SER A 418 -18.18 -21.12 22.45
C SER A 418 -17.06 -20.78 23.43
N LEU A 419 -16.17 -19.88 23.02
CA LEU A 419 -15.00 -19.41 23.75
C LEU A 419 -14.96 -17.88 23.71
N ALA A 420 -14.41 -17.31 24.77
CA ALA A 420 -14.08 -15.89 24.84
C ALA A 420 -12.62 -15.73 25.25
N PHE A 421 -11.93 -14.80 24.60
CA PHE A 421 -10.56 -14.40 24.94
C PHE A 421 -10.57 -12.94 25.34
N PRO A 422 -10.38 -12.62 26.65
CA PRO A 422 -10.45 -11.26 27.14
C PRO A 422 -9.32 -10.42 26.55
N GLY A 423 -9.61 -9.14 26.32
CA GLY A 423 -8.59 -8.13 26.08
C GLY A 423 -8.00 -7.56 27.37
N GLY A 424 -6.93 -6.79 27.24
CA GLY A 424 -6.37 -5.93 28.27
C GLY A 424 -7.12 -4.60 28.37
N ASP A 425 -6.41 -3.48 28.25
CA ASP A 425 -6.98 -2.13 28.33
C ASP A 425 -7.60 -1.64 27.01
N SER A 426 -7.01 -2.05 25.88
CA SER A 426 -7.41 -1.68 24.53
C SER A 426 -8.35 -2.70 23.88
N GLY A 427 -8.42 -3.92 24.42
CA GLY A 427 -9.31 -4.97 23.93
C GLY A 427 -8.65 -5.92 22.93
N THR A 428 -9.35 -7.02 22.66
CA THR A 428 -8.99 -7.98 21.60
C THR A 428 -9.99 -7.86 20.47
N ARG A 429 -9.49 -7.66 19.25
CA ARG A 429 -10.29 -7.59 18.02
C ARG A 429 -9.85 -8.70 17.09
N VAL A 430 -10.83 -9.48 16.63
CA VAL A 430 -10.65 -10.46 15.55
C VAL A 430 -11.06 -9.82 14.24
N GLU A 431 -10.30 -10.09 13.19
CA GLU A 431 -10.54 -9.61 11.83
C GLU A 431 -10.62 -10.78 10.84
N ALA A 432 -9.92 -11.88 11.12
CA ALA A 432 -9.82 -13.03 10.22
C ALA A 432 -10.26 -14.34 10.87
N LEU A 433 -10.91 -15.19 10.08
CA LEU A 433 -11.28 -16.57 10.44
C LEU A 433 -11.08 -17.47 9.22
N ALA A 434 -10.44 -18.63 9.41
CA ALA A 434 -10.33 -19.66 8.39
C ALA A 434 -10.39 -21.06 9.00
N THR A 435 -10.69 -22.07 8.17
CA THR A 435 -10.61 -23.48 8.57
C THR A 435 -9.96 -24.32 7.48
N ASP A 436 -9.20 -25.33 7.87
CA ASP A 436 -8.59 -26.28 6.94
C ASP A 436 -9.47 -27.54 6.73
N GLY A 437 -9.09 -28.38 5.77
CA GLY A 437 -9.79 -29.63 5.49
C GLY A 437 -9.77 -30.66 6.64
N SER A 438 -8.94 -30.45 7.67
CA SER A 438 -8.93 -31.27 8.90
C SER A 438 -9.83 -30.69 10.00
N GLY A 439 -10.43 -29.53 9.77
CA GLY A 439 -11.29 -28.82 10.73
C GLY A 439 -10.53 -28.02 11.78
N PHE A 440 -9.21 -27.78 11.62
CA PHE A 440 -8.55 -26.78 12.46
C PHE A 440 -9.08 -25.40 12.13
N ILE A 441 -9.12 -24.54 13.15
CA ILE A 441 -9.65 -23.19 13.08
C ILE A 441 -8.49 -22.22 13.27
N TYR A 442 -8.39 -21.24 12.38
CA TYR A 442 -7.38 -20.20 12.42
C TYR A 442 -8.06 -18.85 12.66
N VAL A 443 -7.53 -18.07 13.60
CA VAL A 443 -8.04 -16.74 13.94
C VAL A 443 -6.90 -15.71 13.86
N GLY A 444 -7.22 -14.51 13.44
CA GLY A 444 -6.26 -13.42 13.30
C GLY A 444 -6.89 -12.08 13.65
N GLY A 445 -6.06 -11.17 14.16
CA GLY A 445 -6.50 -9.82 14.50
C GLY A 445 -5.43 -9.03 15.24
N ASP A 446 -5.87 -8.20 16.18
CA ASP A 446 -5.00 -7.48 17.11
C ASP A 446 -5.47 -7.59 18.56
N THR A 447 -4.51 -7.59 19.47
CA THR A 447 -4.76 -7.77 20.88
C THR A 447 -3.73 -7.05 21.71
N ASP A 448 -4.07 -6.83 22.97
CA ASP A 448 -3.18 -6.43 24.05
C ASP A 448 -3.19 -7.45 25.20
N SER A 449 -3.79 -8.62 24.96
CA SER A 449 -3.94 -9.69 25.94
C SER A 449 -2.69 -10.56 26.01
N SER A 450 -2.13 -10.68 27.21
CA SER A 450 -1.02 -11.61 27.47
C SER A 450 -1.43 -13.09 27.31
N LEU A 451 -2.73 -13.41 27.39
CA LEU A 451 -3.24 -14.76 27.10
C LEU A 451 -3.03 -15.17 25.63
N LEU A 452 -2.98 -14.17 24.73
CA LEU A 452 -2.70 -14.36 23.31
C LEU A 452 -1.23 -14.07 22.98
N GLY A 453 -0.39 -13.87 23.99
CA GLY A 453 1.05 -13.66 23.87
C GLY A 453 1.48 -12.21 23.61
N ALA A 454 0.56 -11.24 23.62
CA ALA A 454 0.88 -9.83 23.37
C ALA A 454 1.55 -9.18 24.59
N THR A 455 2.54 -8.33 24.31
CA THR A 455 3.25 -7.52 25.33
C THR A 455 2.95 -6.03 25.22
N ALA A 456 2.18 -5.60 24.22
CA ALA A 456 1.83 -4.21 23.97
C ALA A 456 0.44 -4.07 23.34
N PRO A 457 -0.17 -2.86 23.36
CA PRO A 457 -1.46 -2.63 22.72
C PRO A 457 -1.44 -2.75 21.20
N ARG A 458 -2.54 -3.24 20.62
CA ARG A 458 -2.71 -3.42 19.15
C ARG A 458 -1.59 -4.26 18.52
N THR A 459 -1.13 -5.28 19.24
CA THR A 459 -0.16 -6.25 18.73
C THR A 459 -0.88 -7.20 17.77
N PRO A 460 -0.43 -7.33 16.50
CA PRO A 460 -0.99 -8.32 15.58
C PRO A 460 -0.83 -9.72 16.15
N PHE A 461 -1.85 -10.57 16.02
CA PHE A 461 -1.75 -11.96 16.46
C PHE A 461 -2.41 -12.94 15.49
N LEU A 462 -1.97 -14.20 15.59
CA LEU A 462 -2.55 -15.36 14.95
C LEU A 462 -2.80 -16.44 16.00
N GLY A 463 -3.80 -17.29 15.77
CA GLY A 463 -4.08 -18.44 16.61
C GLY A 463 -4.56 -19.63 15.81
N LYS A 464 -4.25 -20.83 16.31
CA LYS A 464 -4.78 -22.10 15.80
C LYS A 464 -5.48 -22.85 16.93
N LEU A 465 -6.67 -23.35 16.63
CA LEU A 465 -7.49 -24.15 17.53
C LEU A 465 -7.92 -25.44 16.84
N SER A 466 -8.16 -26.49 17.62
CA SER A 466 -8.78 -27.72 17.12
C SER A 466 -10.25 -27.47 16.72
N ALA A 467 -10.85 -28.41 15.99
CA ALA A 467 -12.28 -28.38 15.62
C ALA A 467 -13.25 -28.28 16.81
N ASN A 468 -12.78 -28.64 18.01
CA ASN A 468 -13.52 -28.58 19.28
C ASN A 468 -13.22 -27.31 20.09
N GLY A 469 -12.45 -26.37 19.53
CA GLY A 469 -12.08 -25.11 20.17
C GLY A 469 -10.92 -25.23 21.16
N THR A 470 -10.19 -26.34 21.21
CA THR A 470 -9.00 -26.44 22.07
C THR A 470 -7.85 -25.63 21.45
N PRO A 471 -7.32 -24.58 22.11
CA PRO A 471 -6.18 -23.85 21.58
C PRO A 471 -4.98 -24.76 21.37
N GLN A 472 -4.35 -24.67 20.20
CA GLN A 472 -3.09 -25.35 19.87
C GLN A 472 -1.92 -24.41 20.10
N TRP A 473 -2.03 -23.19 19.58
CA TRP A 473 -1.05 -22.12 19.77
C TRP A 473 -1.65 -20.75 19.49
N PHE A 474 -1.01 -19.73 20.05
CA PHE A 474 -1.16 -18.33 19.68
C PHE A 474 0.22 -17.72 19.43
N ARG A 475 0.33 -16.86 18.42
CA ARG A 475 1.55 -16.12 18.09
C ARG A 475 1.20 -14.65 17.95
N ALA A 476 1.70 -13.83 18.87
CA ALA A 476 1.65 -12.37 18.78
C ALA A 476 2.95 -11.83 18.19
N LEU A 477 2.88 -10.87 17.28
CA LEU A 477 4.04 -10.20 16.67
C LEU A 477 4.49 -9.03 17.55
N ASN A 478 5.10 -9.34 18.69
CA ASN A 478 5.52 -8.35 19.67
C ASN A 478 6.56 -7.36 19.09
N GLY A 479 6.43 -6.09 19.49
CA GLY A 479 7.20 -4.96 18.92
C GLY A 479 6.47 -4.27 17.76
N ALA A 480 5.66 -5.02 17.01
CA ALA A 480 4.80 -4.48 15.97
C ALA A 480 3.48 -3.94 16.52
N ARG A 481 2.89 -3.00 15.77
CA ARG A 481 1.54 -2.49 15.93
C ARG A 481 0.79 -2.61 14.62
N GLY A 482 -0.38 -3.23 14.61
CA GLY A 482 -1.09 -3.53 13.36
C GLY A 482 -2.28 -4.46 13.59
N SER A 483 -2.65 -5.26 12.60
CA SER A 483 -3.60 -6.37 12.78
C SER A 483 -3.49 -7.38 11.62
N VAL A 484 -3.70 -8.66 11.93
CA VAL A 484 -3.83 -9.72 10.92
C VAL A 484 -5.28 -9.74 10.43
N ARG A 485 -5.50 -9.41 9.16
CA ARG A 485 -6.84 -9.18 8.58
C ARG A 485 -7.35 -10.28 7.69
N ALA A 486 -6.45 -11.12 7.18
CA ALA A 486 -6.83 -12.24 6.34
C ALA A 486 -5.92 -13.44 6.60
N LEU A 487 -6.49 -14.64 6.44
CA LEU A 487 -5.84 -15.93 6.68
C LEU A 487 -6.20 -16.89 5.55
N ALA A 488 -5.22 -17.67 5.10
CA ALA A 488 -5.42 -18.74 4.13
C ALA A 488 -4.68 -20.00 4.61
N PRO A 489 -5.41 -21.04 5.07
CA PRO A 489 -4.79 -22.31 5.46
C PRO A 489 -4.08 -22.95 4.26
N LEU A 490 -2.87 -23.42 4.50
CA LEU A 490 -2.01 -24.06 3.52
C LEU A 490 -2.03 -25.58 3.72
N ALA A 491 -1.36 -26.30 2.83
CA ALA A 491 -1.13 -27.74 3.00
C ALA A 491 -0.40 -28.03 4.33
N GLN A 492 -0.61 -29.23 4.88
CA GLN A 492 0.05 -29.71 6.11
C GLN A 492 -0.28 -28.89 7.38
N GLY A 493 -1.31 -28.03 7.34
CA GLY A 493 -1.77 -27.28 8.49
C GLY A 493 -0.97 -26.01 8.78
N ASP A 494 -0.13 -25.59 7.83
CA ASP A 494 0.48 -24.26 7.78
C ASP A 494 -0.57 -23.19 7.45
N VAL A 495 -0.24 -21.92 7.60
CA VAL A 495 -1.17 -20.81 7.35
C VAL A 495 -0.45 -19.61 6.78
N ALA A 496 -0.96 -19.06 5.68
CA ALA A 496 -0.58 -17.75 5.17
C ALA A 496 -1.45 -16.67 5.82
N PHE A 497 -0.88 -15.49 6.03
CA PHE A 497 -1.57 -14.37 6.64
C PHE A 497 -1.24 -13.06 5.94
N ALA A 498 -2.20 -12.15 5.94
CA ALA A 498 -2.03 -10.80 5.44
C ALA A 498 -2.66 -9.75 6.39
N GLY A 499 -2.14 -8.53 6.36
CA GLY A 499 -2.63 -7.46 7.23
C GLY A 499 -1.91 -6.13 7.04
N ASP A 500 -1.85 -5.36 8.13
CA ASP A 500 -0.98 -4.18 8.22
C ASP A 500 -0.11 -4.22 9.46
N VAL A 501 1.05 -3.56 9.37
CA VAL A 501 2.06 -3.55 10.41
C VAL A 501 2.82 -2.23 10.44
N SER A 502 3.22 -1.83 11.63
CA SER A 502 4.08 -0.68 11.92
C SER A 502 4.97 -1.00 13.12
N GLY A 503 6.06 -0.25 13.30
CA GLY A 503 7.03 -0.51 14.36
C GLY A 503 8.05 -1.58 13.99
N THR A 504 8.88 -1.95 14.97
CA THR A 504 9.99 -2.90 14.80
C THR A 504 9.64 -4.21 15.46
N PHE A 505 9.73 -5.32 14.72
CA PHE A 505 9.41 -6.65 15.23
C PHE A 505 10.35 -7.71 14.67
N SER A 506 10.49 -8.82 15.39
CA SER A 506 11.29 -9.96 14.94
C SER A 506 10.42 -11.08 14.37
N PHE A 507 10.86 -11.66 13.25
CA PHE A 507 10.25 -12.80 12.59
C PHE A 507 11.32 -13.60 11.83
N GLY A 508 11.30 -14.93 11.91
CA GLY A 508 12.28 -15.79 11.25
C GLY A 508 13.71 -15.61 11.77
N GLY A 509 13.90 -14.99 12.94
CA GLY A 509 15.21 -14.64 13.49
C GLY A 509 15.81 -13.33 12.95
N GLU A 510 15.09 -12.61 12.09
CA GLU A 510 15.48 -11.28 11.59
C GLU A 510 14.63 -10.18 12.25
N GLU A 511 15.11 -8.93 12.24
CA GLU A 511 14.33 -7.75 12.62
C GLU A 511 13.77 -7.06 11.37
N HIS A 512 12.52 -6.60 11.47
CA HIS A 512 11.80 -5.89 10.43
C HIS A 512 11.25 -4.58 10.96
N ASP A 513 11.52 -3.50 10.25
CA ASP A 513 10.94 -2.18 10.50
C ASP A 513 9.78 -1.91 9.53
N ALA A 514 8.67 -1.41 10.05
CA ALA A 514 7.49 -1.09 9.26
C ALA A 514 6.88 0.27 9.60
N SER A 515 6.25 0.90 8.61
CA SER A 515 5.74 2.27 8.66
C SER A 515 4.25 2.41 8.28
N GLU A 516 3.42 1.48 8.78
CA GLU A 516 2.03 1.24 8.34
C GLU A 516 1.93 0.53 6.98
N ASP A 517 2.80 -0.45 6.80
CA ASP A 517 2.97 -1.22 5.57
C ASP A 517 2.07 -2.46 5.53
N VAL A 518 1.92 -3.03 4.33
CA VAL A 518 1.26 -4.32 4.14
C VAL A 518 2.13 -5.43 4.71
N LEU A 519 1.53 -6.30 5.51
CA LEU A 519 2.17 -7.51 6.02
C LEU A 519 1.67 -8.71 5.22
N LEU A 520 2.58 -9.56 4.75
CA LEU A 520 2.27 -10.87 4.16
C LEU A 520 3.27 -11.91 4.67
N GLY A 521 2.82 -13.06 5.14
CA GLY A 521 3.74 -14.08 5.64
C GLY A 521 3.09 -15.44 5.86
N THR A 522 3.88 -16.37 6.39
CA THR A 522 3.43 -17.74 6.69
C THR A 522 3.87 -18.20 8.08
N LEU A 523 3.03 -18.98 8.76
CA LEU A 523 3.42 -19.77 9.92
C LEU A 523 3.23 -21.26 9.63
N HIS A 524 4.15 -22.06 10.15
CA HIS A 524 4.02 -23.50 10.14
C HIS A 524 2.94 -23.98 11.11
N SER A 525 2.50 -25.21 10.93
CA SER A 525 1.46 -25.85 11.76
C SER A 525 1.74 -25.85 13.27
N THR A 526 3.01 -25.70 13.68
CA THR A 526 3.51 -25.66 15.06
C THR A 526 3.73 -24.24 15.60
N ALA A 527 3.32 -23.19 14.86
CA ALA A 527 3.65 -21.78 15.08
C ALA A 527 5.12 -21.41 14.81
N ALA A 528 5.94 -22.33 14.29
CA ALA A 528 7.26 -21.96 13.78
C ALA A 528 7.13 -20.98 12.62
N GLU A 529 8.03 -20.02 12.56
CA GLU A 529 7.97 -18.91 11.59
C GLU A 529 8.48 -19.37 10.23
N GLY A 530 7.69 -19.13 9.19
CA GLY A 530 8.11 -19.29 7.80
C GLY A 530 8.74 -18.00 7.29
N TRP A 531 8.32 -17.54 6.11
CA TRP A 531 8.76 -16.26 5.56
C TRP A 531 7.79 -15.12 5.90
N VAL A 532 8.30 -13.88 5.85
CA VAL A 532 7.50 -12.65 5.95
C VAL A 532 7.94 -11.63 4.90
N ARG A 533 7.03 -10.75 4.51
CA ARG A 533 7.23 -9.57 3.68
C ARG A 533 6.54 -8.38 4.35
N VAL A 534 7.30 -7.30 4.50
CA VAL A 534 6.80 -5.96 4.84
C VAL A 534 6.84 -5.17 3.54
N LEU A 535 5.67 -4.77 3.04
CA LEU A 535 5.48 -4.27 1.68
C LEU A 535 4.90 -2.85 1.73
N GLY A 536 5.69 -1.90 1.26
CA GLY A 536 5.41 -0.47 1.37
C GLY A 536 6.69 0.29 1.76
N GLU A 537 6.79 1.55 1.35
CA GLU A 537 7.97 2.37 1.68
C GLU A 537 7.62 3.56 2.58
N ARG A 538 6.40 4.13 2.47
CA ARG A 538 5.83 5.14 3.39
C ARG A 538 4.30 5.18 3.28
N GLY A 539 3.61 5.16 4.42
CA GLY A 539 2.18 5.52 4.49
C GLY A 539 1.23 4.33 4.63
N ALA A 540 -0.02 4.64 4.98
CA ALA A 540 -1.01 3.64 5.40
C ALA A 540 -1.51 2.77 4.25
N ALA A 541 -0.91 1.58 4.09
CA ALA A 541 -1.36 0.54 3.19
C ALA A 541 -1.85 -0.68 3.98
N ARG A 542 -2.93 -1.32 3.51
CA ARG A 542 -3.57 -2.42 4.22
C ARG A 542 -4.01 -3.52 3.29
N ALA A 543 -3.61 -4.76 3.57
CA ALA A 543 -4.24 -5.93 2.99
C ALA A 543 -5.45 -6.34 3.85
N HIS A 544 -6.62 -6.43 3.24
CA HIS A 544 -7.88 -6.78 3.89
C HIS A 544 -8.35 -8.20 3.56
N THR A 545 -7.84 -8.79 2.49
CA THR A 545 -8.26 -10.10 2.01
C THR A 545 -7.08 -10.87 1.43
N LEU A 546 -7.12 -12.19 1.57
CA LEU A 546 -6.11 -13.14 1.13
C LEU A 546 -6.83 -14.34 0.50
N GLY A 547 -6.53 -14.60 -0.77
CA GLY A 547 -6.99 -15.79 -1.48
C GLY A 547 -5.83 -16.73 -1.82
N LEU A 548 -6.15 -18.01 -2.00
CA LEU A 548 -5.20 -19.07 -2.27
C LEU A 548 -5.68 -19.91 -3.47
N SER A 549 -4.82 -20.10 -4.47
CA SER A 549 -5.10 -21.03 -5.57
C SER A 549 -4.68 -22.47 -5.21
N SER A 550 -5.16 -23.47 -5.96
CA SER A 550 -4.72 -24.86 -5.76
C SER A 550 -3.24 -25.07 -6.07
N ALA A 551 -2.60 -24.15 -6.80
CA ALA A 551 -1.17 -24.15 -7.07
C ALA A 551 -0.34 -23.55 -5.91
N GLY A 552 -0.99 -23.00 -4.89
CA GLY A 552 -0.31 -22.34 -3.76
C GLY A 552 0.01 -20.86 -4.01
N GLU A 553 -0.54 -20.25 -5.06
CA GLU A 553 -0.38 -18.81 -5.29
C GLU A 553 -1.25 -18.02 -4.32
N LEU A 554 -0.70 -16.93 -3.80
CA LEU A 554 -1.34 -16.05 -2.83
C LEU A 554 -1.79 -14.77 -3.52
N PHE A 555 -3.02 -14.34 -3.26
CA PHE A 555 -3.60 -13.10 -3.78
C PHE A 555 -3.98 -12.21 -2.62
N ILE A 556 -3.43 -11.00 -2.56
CA ILE A 556 -3.82 -9.99 -1.56
C ILE A 556 -4.60 -8.87 -2.21
N GLY A 557 -5.75 -8.55 -1.62
CA GLY A 557 -6.57 -7.40 -1.97
C GLY A 557 -6.54 -6.38 -0.82
N GLY A 558 -6.48 -5.11 -1.17
CA GLY A 558 -6.33 -4.07 -0.17
C GLY A 558 -6.44 -2.67 -0.75
N TRP A 559 -6.08 -1.71 0.08
CA TRP A 559 -6.06 -0.31 -0.33
C TRP A 559 -4.93 0.46 0.35
N THR A 560 -4.56 1.58 -0.26
CA THR A 560 -3.62 2.56 0.29
C THR A 560 -4.18 3.97 0.16
N ARG A 561 -3.79 4.85 1.07
CA ARG A 561 -4.00 6.30 0.91
C ARG A 561 -2.79 7.01 0.31
N ASP A 562 -1.72 6.26 0.09
CA ASP A 562 -0.49 6.82 -0.43
C ASP A 562 -0.46 6.84 -1.95
N GLU A 563 0.32 7.78 -2.48
CA GLU A 563 0.53 7.99 -3.90
C GLU A 563 1.45 6.93 -4.52
N ARG A 564 2.25 6.24 -3.69
CA ARG A 564 3.28 5.30 -4.13
C ARG A 564 3.34 4.04 -3.24
N LEU A 565 2.60 3.00 -3.62
CA LEU A 565 2.68 1.69 -2.96
C LEU A 565 3.54 0.72 -3.76
N ASP A 566 4.66 0.25 -3.23
CA ASP A 566 5.41 -0.86 -3.84
C ASP A 566 5.06 -2.19 -3.13
N LEU A 567 4.60 -3.15 -3.91
CA LEU A 567 4.23 -4.49 -3.44
C LEU A 567 5.29 -5.55 -3.81
N GLY A 568 6.49 -5.13 -4.19
CA GLY A 568 7.62 -5.97 -4.61
C GLY A 568 7.88 -5.99 -6.11
N GLY A 569 7.08 -5.25 -6.89
CA GLY A 569 7.16 -5.20 -8.37
C GLY A 569 7.27 -3.79 -8.94
N GLY A 570 7.58 -2.80 -8.10
CA GLY A 570 7.57 -1.38 -8.43
C GLY A 570 6.31 -0.67 -7.91
N ALA A 571 6.39 0.66 -7.88
CA ALA A 571 5.32 1.52 -7.41
C ALA A 571 3.99 1.37 -8.19
N LEU A 572 2.90 1.22 -7.45
CA LEU A 572 1.51 1.30 -7.89
C LEU A 572 0.96 2.72 -7.72
N GLY A 573 0.18 3.17 -8.71
CA GLY A 573 -0.55 4.45 -8.69
C GLY A 573 -0.10 5.43 -9.78
N LYS A 574 -0.90 6.48 -10.01
CA LYS A 574 -0.52 7.66 -10.82
C LYS A 574 -0.72 8.92 -9.97
N SER A 575 0.35 9.69 -9.78
CA SER A 575 0.43 11.12 -9.40
C SER A 575 -0.27 11.68 -8.13
N SER A 576 -1.25 11.03 -7.50
CA SER A 576 -1.73 11.29 -6.12
C SER A 576 -3.05 10.56 -5.79
N VAL A 577 -3.29 10.25 -4.52
CA VAL A 577 -4.61 9.80 -4.01
C VAL A 577 -5.30 10.98 -3.30
N PRO A 578 -6.49 11.42 -3.74
CA PRO A 578 -7.21 12.53 -3.11
C PRO A 578 -7.50 12.29 -1.63
N ARG A 579 -7.54 13.37 -0.84
CA ARG A 579 -7.81 13.27 0.59
C ARG A 579 -9.23 12.74 0.83
N GLY A 580 -9.31 11.59 1.50
CA GLY A 580 -10.58 10.91 1.80
C GLY A 580 -10.75 9.62 0.99
N ASP A 581 -10.07 9.55 -0.15
CA ASP A 581 -10.12 8.41 -1.05
C ASP A 581 -9.03 7.39 -0.74
N VAL A 582 -9.13 6.23 -1.39
CA VAL A 582 -8.15 5.17 -1.33
C VAL A 582 -7.89 4.61 -2.73
N LEU A 583 -6.64 4.23 -3.00
CA LEU A 583 -6.25 3.44 -4.15
C LEU A 583 -6.40 1.97 -3.80
N HIS A 584 -7.33 1.26 -4.45
CA HIS A 584 -7.45 -0.18 -4.30
C HIS A 584 -6.38 -0.90 -5.11
N PHE A 585 -5.91 -2.05 -4.60
CA PHE A 585 -4.92 -2.87 -5.27
C PHE A 585 -5.25 -4.36 -5.19
N LEU A 586 -4.68 -5.09 -6.13
CA LEU A 586 -4.53 -6.53 -6.08
C LEU A 586 -3.06 -6.87 -6.35
N ALA A 587 -2.50 -7.81 -5.59
CA ALA A 587 -1.17 -8.36 -5.85
C ALA A 587 -1.17 -9.88 -5.71
N ARG A 588 -0.30 -10.52 -6.50
CA ARG A 588 -0.13 -11.96 -6.55
C ARG A 588 1.31 -12.34 -6.20
N TYR A 589 1.46 -13.42 -5.44
CA TYR A 589 2.72 -13.97 -5.00
C TYR A 589 2.73 -15.48 -5.19
N ASP A 590 3.91 -16.05 -5.38
CA ASP A 590 4.08 -17.50 -5.31
C ASP A 590 4.09 -17.99 -3.85
N ALA A 591 4.16 -19.30 -3.66
CA ALA A 591 4.17 -19.94 -2.34
C ALA A 591 5.40 -19.56 -1.47
N SER A 592 6.47 -19.03 -2.08
CA SER A 592 7.67 -18.55 -1.39
C SER A 592 7.59 -17.07 -0.98
N GLY A 593 6.51 -16.39 -1.36
CA GLY A 593 6.32 -14.96 -1.14
C GLY A 593 7.09 -14.11 -2.14
N ALA A 594 7.49 -14.66 -3.29
CA ALA A 594 8.03 -13.87 -4.39
C ALA A 594 6.88 -13.18 -5.14
N HIS A 595 7.05 -11.90 -5.45
CA HIS A 595 6.07 -11.13 -6.21
C HIS A 595 5.95 -11.68 -7.64
N LEU A 596 4.73 -11.91 -8.09
CA LEU A 596 4.42 -12.36 -9.45
C LEU A 596 3.89 -11.20 -10.30
N ASP A 597 2.85 -10.53 -9.81
CA ASP A 597 2.28 -9.34 -10.42
C ASP A 597 1.50 -8.51 -9.41
N SER A 598 1.18 -7.27 -9.77
CA SER A 598 0.23 -6.46 -9.01
C SER A 598 -0.47 -5.48 -9.95
N ARG A 599 -1.58 -4.89 -9.51
CA ARG A 599 -2.30 -3.86 -10.26
C ARG A 599 -3.03 -2.90 -9.34
N ALA A 600 -3.16 -1.66 -9.83
CA ALA A 600 -4.09 -0.69 -9.28
C ALA A 600 -5.49 -1.03 -9.80
N LEU A 601 -6.50 -0.88 -8.95
CA LEU A 601 -7.89 -1.16 -9.27
C LEU A 601 -8.74 0.12 -9.39
N GLY A 602 -8.09 1.27 -9.26
CA GLY A 602 -8.72 2.58 -9.29
C GLY A 602 -8.84 3.21 -7.91
N ILE A 603 -9.13 4.50 -7.92
CA ILE A 603 -9.29 5.34 -6.74
C ILE A 603 -10.78 5.55 -6.50
N THR A 604 -11.23 5.31 -5.27
CA THR A 604 -12.63 5.52 -4.88
C THR A 604 -12.68 6.10 -3.47
N GLY A 605 -13.89 6.42 -3.00
CA GLY A 605 -14.15 6.65 -1.59
C GLY A 605 -13.72 5.45 -0.71
N PRO A 606 -13.67 5.63 0.62
CA PRO A 606 -13.16 4.61 1.52
C PRO A 606 -14.04 3.36 1.48
N GLY A 607 -13.42 2.21 1.25
CA GLY A 607 -14.10 0.94 1.18
C GLY A 607 -13.10 -0.21 1.20
N ASN A 608 -13.59 -1.43 1.43
CA ASN A 608 -12.78 -2.62 1.26
C ASN A 608 -13.19 -3.31 -0.04
N VAL A 609 -12.21 -3.81 -0.78
CA VAL A 609 -12.50 -4.74 -1.88
C VAL A 609 -12.99 -6.07 -1.32
N ALA A 610 -14.01 -6.65 -1.97
CA ALA A 610 -14.30 -8.06 -1.80
C ALA A 610 -13.46 -8.84 -2.81
N LEU A 611 -12.73 -9.86 -2.35
CA LEU A 611 -11.91 -10.74 -3.20
C LEU A 611 -12.35 -12.18 -3.00
N GLN A 612 -12.43 -12.92 -4.10
CA GLN A 612 -12.56 -14.37 -4.12
C GLN A 612 -11.54 -14.91 -5.12
N VAL A 613 -10.86 -16.01 -4.78
CA VAL A 613 -9.93 -16.69 -5.68
C VAL A 613 -10.49 -18.08 -5.99
N THR A 614 -10.60 -18.41 -7.28
CA THR A 614 -11.03 -19.73 -7.71
C THR A 614 -9.90 -20.74 -7.51
N PRO A 615 -10.19 -22.04 -7.40
CA PRO A 615 -9.14 -23.07 -7.33
C PRO A 615 -8.14 -22.97 -8.50
N GLY A 616 -8.61 -22.59 -9.70
CA GLY A 616 -7.78 -22.37 -10.89
C GLY A 616 -6.91 -21.10 -10.88
N GLY A 617 -6.94 -20.32 -9.79
CA GLY A 617 -6.12 -19.11 -9.64
C GLY A 617 -6.70 -17.87 -10.34
N GLN A 618 -8.00 -17.85 -10.66
CA GLN A 618 -8.65 -16.63 -11.13
C GLN A 618 -9.07 -15.79 -9.92
N ALA A 619 -8.76 -14.49 -9.93
CA ALA A 619 -9.18 -13.57 -8.89
C ALA A 619 -10.44 -12.81 -9.33
N ARG A 620 -11.48 -12.83 -8.50
CA ARG A 620 -12.67 -11.99 -8.63
C ARG A 620 -12.66 -10.90 -7.60
N VAL A 621 -12.79 -9.66 -8.06
CA VAL A 621 -12.76 -8.49 -7.20
C VAL A 621 -14.03 -7.69 -7.40
N CYS A 622 -14.60 -7.17 -6.32
CA CYS A 622 -15.66 -6.17 -6.35
C CYS A 622 -15.15 -4.87 -5.70
N ILE A 623 -15.34 -3.76 -6.41
CA ILE A 623 -14.93 -2.42 -5.99
C ILE A 623 -16.18 -1.53 -5.96
N PRO A 624 -16.61 -1.04 -4.78
CA PRO A 624 -17.66 -0.02 -4.71
C PRO A 624 -17.09 1.36 -5.09
N PHE A 625 -17.88 2.18 -5.78
CA PHE A 625 -17.45 3.53 -6.20
C PHE A 625 -18.62 4.52 -6.34
N GLU A 626 -18.45 5.74 -5.82
CA GLU A 626 -19.51 6.78 -5.80
C GLU A 626 -19.50 7.67 -7.05
N ALA A 627 -18.33 8.01 -7.59
CA ALA A 627 -18.20 8.94 -8.71
C ALA A 627 -17.77 8.21 -9.99
N SER A 628 -16.49 7.88 -10.08
CA SER A 628 -15.95 7.13 -11.19
C SER A 628 -14.75 6.32 -10.77
N VAL A 629 -14.56 5.17 -11.42
CA VAL A 629 -13.39 4.32 -11.22
C VAL A 629 -12.79 3.95 -12.57
N ALA A 630 -11.47 3.89 -12.63
CA ALA A 630 -10.71 3.51 -13.81
C ALA A 630 -9.64 2.48 -13.42
N PRO A 631 -9.99 1.17 -13.34
CA PRO A 631 -9.02 0.13 -13.02
C PRO A 631 -7.93 -0.02 -14.10
N GLU A 632 -8.17 0.52 -15.31
CA GLU A 632 -7.24 0.60 -16.45
C GLU A 632 -7.53 1.86 -17.28
N ASP A 633 -7.54 1.79 -18.61
CA ASP A 633 -7.82 2.93 -19.51
C ASP A 633 -9.32 3.16 -19.78
N THR A 634 -10.20 2.36 -19.17
CA THR A 634 -11.65 2.53 -19.28
C THR A 634 -12.21 3.14 -18.00
N THR A 635 -12.93 4.26 -18.14
CA THR A 635 -13.62 4.92 -17.03
C THR A 635 -15.06 4.43 -16.92
N TYR A 636 -15.44 4.03 -15.71
CA TYR A 636 -16.82 3.71 -15.33
C TYR A 636 -17.33 4.80 -14.42
N THR A 637 -18.55 5.29 -14.66
CA THR A 637 -19.19 6.36 -13.88
C THR A 637 -20.41 5.81 -13.19
N SER A 638 -20.60 6.15 -11.91
CA SER A 638 -21.76 5.74 -11.13
C SER A 638 -23.05 6.25 -11.76
N ARG A 639 -24.12 5.47 -11.67
CA ARG A 639 -25.47 5.85 -12.13
C ARG A 639 -26.32 6.48 -11.02
N GLY A 640 -25.79 6.53 -9.81
CA GLY A 640 -26.48 6.99 -8.61
C GLY A 640 -25.51 7.48 -7.54
N GLU A 641 -25.82 7.17 -6.28
CA GLU A 641 -24.96 7.52 -5.14
C GLU A 641 -23.72 6.61 -5.04
N GLY A 642 -23.83 5.35 -5.45
CA GLY A 642 -22.71 4.41 -5.48
C GLY A 642 -22.99 3.13 -6.26
N ASP A 643 -22.08 2.76 -7.15
CA ASP A 643 -22.17 1.58 -8.01
C ASP A 643 -21.07 0.55 -7.66
N LEU A 644 -21.18 -0.64 -8.24
CA LEU A 644 -20.25 -1.76 -8.06
C LEU A 644 -19.55 -2.10 -9.37
N LEU A 645 -18.22 -2.25 -9.32
CA LEU A 645 -17.43 -2.79 -10.42
C LEU A 645 -16.87 -4.15 -10.05
N PHE A 646 -17.29 -5.19 -10.77
CA PHE A 646 -16.70 -6.52 -10.66
C PHE A 646 -15.68 -6.75 -11.77
N LEU A 647 -14.59 -7.43 -11.41
CA LEU A 647 -13.49 -7.78 -12.30
C LEU A 647 -13.17 -9.26 -12.09
N GLN A 648 -12.96 -10.01 -13.17
CA GLN A 648 -12.28 -11.30 -13.10
C GLN A 648 -10.93 -11.22 -13.80
N LEU A 649 -9.90 -11.76 -13.15
CA LEU A 649 -8.51 -11.68 -13.58
C LEU A 649 -7.94 -13.10 -13.71
N THR A 650 -7.28 -13.41 -14.83
CA THR A 650 -6.63 -14.71 -15.06
C THR A 650 -5.29 -14.83 -14.38
N SER A 651 -4.89 -16.08 -14.10
CA SER A 651 -3.56 -16.46 -13.63
C SER A 651 -2.49 -16.45 -14.73
N GLU A 652 -2.84 -16.61 -16.00
CA GLU A 652 -1.89 -16.60 -17.13
C GLU A 652 -2.17 -15.50 -18.16
N PRO A 653 -1.13 -14.90 -18.77
CA PRO A 653 -1.28 -14.14 -20.00
C PRO A 653 -1.72 -15.09 -21.11
N ARG A 654 -2.79 -14.75 -21.85
CA ARG A 654 -3.20 -15.51 -23.04
C ARG A 654 -1.99 -15.56 -23.99
N ARG A 655 -1.45 -16.76 -24.21
CA ARG A 655 -0.36 -17.00 -25.16
C ARG A 655 -0.81 -16.79 -26.61
#